data_AF-A0A4W4EDQ8-F1
#
_entry.id   AF-A0A4W4EDQ8-F1
#
_cell.length_a   1.000
_cell.length_b   1.000
_cell.length_c   1.000
_cell.angle_alpha   90.00
_cell.angle_beta   90.00
_cell.angle_gamma   90.00
#
_symmetry.space_group_name_H-M   'P 1'
#
loop_
_entity.id
_entity.type
_entity.pdbx_description
1 polymer ?
#
loop_
_entity_poly.entity_id
_entity_poly.type
_entity_poly.pdbx_seq_one_letter_code
_entity_poly.pdbx_strand_id
1 'polypeptide(L)'
;MTHDGVQRVTLYGILFCFATVSVQATRSKAKLYSISDEITNNLKSEHKPAGLAGFEPGDLAQDFRVKTLDGEFVYPLQKNANSSVIIHAFTNKSAFLECLWTSSASLSDLVQYLPETAEVLFLSLDDSAPLDALWMREQVYRAATFRGKEILSRLHFSPIPVYALGNWIPRVLYSWGCGGLNCGIAQVLFTSPEWKMPVVSKRLNARYDWLNGYWEPKSYSLVDAGNGCEPKTAAAGAVAWVSEGGCSFYTKIKTMADSKAVGVLVYALPGNPIQDMNCDAEECATPLSIPASMLHMEPAVVQALLMRKPVNVSFQVTPSPNFFIAINQQGELAEMGWFLYPTFRFLSWQAQWFDFFEDLVGRLKRPAVVVPVLDDALMQGKAGAQAVVQLPSALQEYDTLELDAALSCPGRRDETCAHWDHTVQLLVCCERFSPYCDLELGRWITAFHRGTGRWLTDVSPLLPLLSSDRCALTMKTVPWAMPWIASLNLRFSHSNRSGNSSEMLRPFKLTSLYNGGTFDKDYNRRFQEIKFIIPVSAKKVELYAVITGHGSDENECGEFCVTSHYFLVNNMYNNSLTFESAGSALGCALRVGEGAVPNEHGTWLYGRGGWCDGLQVDPWRVDITPQLDMGGSNTILYFGLYDGQDPNPVKDPGLSREVLWRFVQGKARQGKARQGKVLAWASTSPHWRMQPWASAWRPRRPRERREGQNHLISSLEPATPYHLATEGSSGDTVTTLQDKVQNIISW
;
A
#
# COMPACT_ATOMS: atom_id res chain seq x y z
N MET A 1 49.91 29.94 61.92
CA MET A 1 49.29 28.97 62.84
C MET A 1 48.44 28.04 61.97
N THR A 2 49.04 26.95 61.45
CA THR A 2 48.87 25.55 61.95
C THR A 2 47.40 25.12 61.85
N HIS A 3 46.97 24.06 61.15
CA HIS A 3 47.62 22.85 60.62
C HIS A 3 46.73 22.23 59.51
N ASP A 4 47.38 21.58 58.55
CA ASP A 4 47.07 20.32 57.80
C ASP A 4 45.74 19.57 58.07
N GLY A 5 45.11 18.87 57.12
CA GLY A 5 45.51 18.49 55.77
C GLY A 5 44.62 17.38 55.15
N VAL A 6 44.71 17.26 53.80
CA VAL A 6 44.76 16.02 52.97
C VAL A 6 43.52 15.08 53.03
N GLN A 7 42.82 14.67 51.95
CA GLN A 7 43.31 14.11 50.66
C GLN A 7 42.23 14.04 49.54
N ARG A 8 42.62 14.53 48.35
CA ARG A 8 42.42 14.09 46.94
C ARG A 8 41.09 13.45 46.44
N VAL A 9 40.57 14.05 45.37
CA VAL A 9 40.20 13.35 44.11
C VAL A 9 40.67 14.19 42.91
N THR A 10 41.33 13.54 41.96
CA THR A 10 41.96 14.08 40.75
C THR A 10 40.92 14.30 39.65
N LEU A 11 40.87 15.49 39.02
CA LEU A 11 40.09 15.77 37.81
C LEU A 11 41.06 16.07 36.64
N TYR A 12 40.94 15.32 35.55
CA TYR A 12 41.62 15.59 34.28
C TYR A 12 40.87 16.71 33.54
N GLY A 13 41.58 17.81 33.24
CA GLY A 13 41.06 18.92 32.43
C GLY A 13 41.32 18.70 30.94
N ILE A 14 40.30 18.94 30.12
CA ILE A 14 40.39 18.99 28.65
C ILE A 14 40.61 20.45 28.23
N LEU A 15 41.66 20.66 27.44
CA LEU A 15 42.10 21.94 26.87
C LEU A 15 41.24 22.28 25.64
N PHE A 16 40.58 23.43 25.61
CA PHE A 16 39.96 24.00 24.41
C PHE A 16 40.96 24.94 23.71
N CYS A 17 41.37 24.60 22.49
CA CYS A 17 42.11 25.51 21.61
C CYS A 17 41.14 26.25 20.69
N PHE A 18 41.05 27.58 20.86
CA PHE A 18 40.46 28.49 19.87
C PHE A 18 41.57 28.97 18.92
N ALA A 19 41.41 28.73 17.62
CA ALA A 19 42.23 29.33 16.58
C ALA A 19 41.41 30.39 15.85
N THR A 20 41.80 31.66 16.01
CA THR A 20 41.32 32.80 15.22
C THR A 20 42.17 32.95 13.96
N VAL A 21 41.54 32.96 12.78
CA VAL A 21 42.23 33.24 11.51
C VAL A 21 41.93 34.69 11.10
N SER A 22 42.99 35.49 11.05
CA SER A 22 43.01 36.85 10.52
C SER A 22 43.16 36.82 9.00
N VAL A 23 42.28 37.51 8.28
CA VAL A 23 42.35 37.66 6.81
C VAL A 23 43.12 38.93 6.49
N GLN A 24 44.31 38.80 5.91
CA GLN A 24 45.03 39.90 5.26
C GLN A 24 44.88 39.78 3.74
N ALA A 25 44.29 40.82 3.15
CA ALA A 25 44.11 40.97 1.71
C ALA A 25 45.42 41.35 1.03
N THR A 26 45.82 40.61 -0.01
CA THR A 26 46.80 41.07 -1.01
C THR A 26 46.22 40.90 -2.41
N ARG A 27 46.28 41.99 -3.18
CA ARG A 27 45.84 42.10 -4.58
C ARG A 27 46.98 41.70 -5.52
N SER A 28 46.73 40.74 -6.39
CA SER A 28 47.51 40.57 -7.63
C SER A 28 46.61 40.07 -8.75
N LYS A 29 46.54 40.83 -9.86
CA LYS A 29 45.81 40.54 -11.09
C LYS A 29 46.56 39.49 -11.92
N ALA A 30 45.91 38.40 -12.35
CA ALA A 30 46.19 37.75 -13.63
C ALA A 30 45.12 36.70 -14.02
N LYS A 31 44.59 36.89 -15.25
CA LYS A 31 44.03 35.94 -16.22
C LYS A 31 42.95 34.93 -15.79
N LEU A 32 41.73 35.20 -16.28
CA LEU A 32 40.70 34.20 -16.59
C LEU A 32 41.28 33.12 -17.53
N TYR A 33 41.21 31.87 -17.11
CA TYR A 33 41.10 30.69 -17.97
C TYR A 33 40.04 29.78 -17.36
N SER A 34 39.13 29.31 -18.21
CA SER A 34 38.01 28.43 -17.86
C SER A 34 38.51 27.06 -17.41
N ILE A 35 38.11 26.64 -16.23
CA ILE A 35 38.19 25.23 -15.80
C ILE A 35 36.79 24.87 -15.31
N SER A 36 35.90 24.54 -16.25
CA SER A 36 34.56 24.02 -15.99
C SER A 36 34.49 22.49 -16.00
N ASP A 37 35.60 21.79 -16.24
CA ASP A 37 35.57 20.35 -16.58
C ASP A 37 36.33 19.46 -15.57
N GLU A 38 36.82 20.02 -14.45
CA GLU A 38 37.62 19.26 -13.46
C GLU A 38 36.99 19.18 -12.06
N ILE A 39 35.81 19.78 -11.85
CA ILE A 39 35.08 19.71 -10.56
C ILE A 39 34.01 18.59 -10.54
N THR A 40 33.66 18.02 -11.70
CA THR A 40 32.61 17.00 -11.82
C THR A 40 33.05 15.58 -11.48
N ASN A 41 34.34 15.32 -11.23
CA ASN A 41 34.86 13.95 -11.03
C ASN A 41 35.29 13.61 -9.60
N ASN A 42 35.14 14.51 -8.61
CA ASN A 42 35.53 14.25 -7.21
C ASN A 42 34.37 14.19 -6.20
N LEU A 43 33.12 14.07 -6.66
CA LEU A 43 31.94 13.81 -5.80
C LEU A 43 31.62 12.31 -5.63
N LYS A 44 32.59 11.41 -5.88
CA LYS A 44 32.53 9.98 -5.52
C LYS A 44 33.29 9.69 -4.23
N SER A 45 33.01 10.45 -3.20
CA SER A 45 33.33 10.07 -1.82
C SER A 45 32.02 10.07 -1.05
N GLU A 46 31.30 8.96 -1.13
CA GLU A 46 30.26 8.62 -0.16
C GLU A 46 30.87 8.75 1.24
N HIS A 47 30.51 9.80 1.97
CA HIS A 47 30.46 9.68 3.42
C HIS A 47 29.29 8.74 3.74
N LYS A 48 29.53 7.43 3.63
CA LYS A 48 28.71 6.44 4.33
C LYS A 48 28.86 6.75 5.82
N PRO A 49 27.79 7.10 6.55
CA PRO A 49 27.86 7.03 8.00
C PRO A 49 28.23 5.59 8.32
N ALA A 50 29.34 5.40 9.02
CA ALA A 50 29.78 4.08 9.46
C ALA A 50 28.84 3.58 10.58
N GLY A 51 27.62 3.19 10.21
CA GLY A 51 26.82 2.28 11.01
C GLY A 51 27.50 0.92 10.99
N LEU A 52 27.71 0.31 12.16
CA LEU A 52 28.18 -1.08 12.24
C LEU A 52 27.21 -1.95 11.43
N ALA A 53 27.67 -2.61 10.36
CA ALA A 53 26.81 -3.35 9.43
C ALA A 53 25.93 -4.43 10.11
N GLY A 54 24.79 -4.79 9.48
CA GLY A 54 24.02 -6.00 9.80
C GLY A 54 22.69 -5.82 10.54
N PHE A 55 22.04 -4.66 10.44
CA PHE A 55 20.73 -4.37 11.07
C PHE A 55 19.87 -3.39 10.26
N GLU A 56 20.08 -3.29 8.96
CA GLU A 56 19.23 -2.52 8.04
C GLU A 56 18.09 -3.40 7.49
N PRO A 57 16.98 -2.82 6.99
CA PRO A 57 15.93 -3.61 6.34
C PRO A 57 16.51 -4.45 5.19
N GLY A 58 16.14 -5.72 5.12
CA GLY A 58 16.69 -6.74 4.22
C GLY A 58 17.92 -7.49 4.78
N ASP A 59 18.53 -7.06 5.90
CA ASP A 59 19.59 -7.85 6.54
C ASP A 59 18.97 -9.05 7.28
N LEU A 60 19.67 -10.19 7.30
CA LEU A 60 19.22 -11.36 8.07
C LEU A 60 19.25 -11.07 9.58
N ALA A 61 18.14 -11.37 10.25
CA ALA A 61 18.02 -11.28 11.69
C ALA A 61 18.95 -12.31 12.37
N GLN A 62 19.71 -11.85 13.37
CA GLN A 62 20.57 -12.73 14.16
C GLN A 62 19.73 -13.52 15.17
N ASP A 63 20.17 -14.73 15.51
CA ASP A 63 19.57 -15.56 16.56
C ASP A 63 19.38 -14.78 17.86
N PHE A 64 18.23 -14.98 18.52
CA PHE A 64 17.99 -14.38 19.82
C PHE A 64 17.04 -15.22 20.68
N ARG A 65 17.11 -14.96 21.99
CA ARG A 65 16.24 -15.58 23.00
C ARG A 65 15.67 -14.49 23.87
N VAL A 66 14.37 -14.58 24.16
CA VAL A 66 13.67 -13.65 25.05
C VAL A 66 12.84 -14.46 26.04
N LYS A 67 13.00 -14.18 27.34
CA LYS A 67 12.13 -14.75 28.36
C LYS A 67 10.73 -14.15 28.23
N THR A 68 9.71 -15.00 28.26
CA THR A 68 8.30 -14.63 28.16
C THR A 68 7.54 -15.15 29.37
N LEU A 69 6.31 -14.68 29.57
CA LEU A 69 5.44 -15.16 30.66
C LEU A 69 5.17 -16.67 30.57
N ASP A 70 5.17 -17.23 29.36
CA ASP A 70 4.84 -18.63 29.08
C ASP A 70 6.07 -19.47 28.67
N GLY A 71 7.28 -18.96 28.89
CA GLY A 71 8.53 -19.69 28.68
C GLY A 71 9.66 -18.85 28.08
N GLU A 72 10.26 -19.34 26.99
CA GLU A 72 11.32 -18.65 26.25
C GLU A 72 10.95 -18.63 24.77
N PHE A 73 10.91 -17.44 24.19
CA PHE A 73 10.82 -17.26 22.74
C PHE A 73 12.22 -17.39 22.15
N VAL A 74 12.37 -18.25 21.14
CA VAL A 74 13.66 -18.55 20.50
C VAL A 74 13.52 -18.33 19.00
N TYR A 75 14.36 -17.46 18.45
CA TYR A 75 14.53 -17.25 17.02
C TYR A 75 15.93 -17.74 16.59
N PRO A 76 16.08 -18.44 15.46
CA PRO A 76 15.05 -18.82 14.47
C PRO A 76 13.99 -19.80 14.99
N LEU A 77 12.77 -19.66 14.47
CA LEU A 77 11.61 -20.47 14.88
C LEU A 77 11.82 -21.94 14.54
N GLN A 78 11.75 -22.82 15.55
CA GLN A 78 11.98 -24.27 15.37
C GLN A 78 10.71 -25.02 14.95
N LYS A 79 9.55 -24.68 15.53
CA LYS A 79 8.27 -25.38 15.29
C LYS A 79 7.49 -24.82 14.11
N ASN A 80 7.67 -23.53 13.83
CA ASN A 80 6.96 -22.77 12.80
C ASN A 80 7.98 -22.03 11.92
N ALA A 81 8.91 -22.77 11.30
CA ALA A 81 10.05 -22.20 10.58
C ALA A 81 9.65 -21.30 9.38
N ASN A 82 8.42 -21.43 8.88
CA ASN A 82 7.88 -20.63 7.79
C ASN A 82 6.94 -19.50 8.28
N SER A 83 7.01 -19.13 9.55
CA SER A 83 6.24 -18.00 10.09
C SER A 83 7.06 -16.71 10.09
N SER A 84 6.40 -15.60 9.81
CA SER A 84 6.94 -14.26 10.08
C SER A 84 6.91 -13.95 11.58
N VAL A 85 7.80 -13.07 12.03
CA VAL A 85 7.85 -12.60 13.42
C VAL A 85 7.63 -11.10 13.44
N ILE A 86 6.57 -10.65 14.11
CA ILE A 86 6.37 -9.23 14.41
C ILE A 86 6.82 -8.96 15.84
N ILE A 87 7.61 -7.90 16.04
CA ILE A 87 8.07 -7.46 17.35
C ILE A 87 7.45 -6.10 17.63
N HIS A 88 6.62 -6.03 18.67
CA HIS A 88 5.98 -4.79 19.11
C HIS A 88 6.51 -4.38 20.50
N ALA A 89 7.03 -3.15 20.62
CA ALA A 89 7.51 -2.58 21.87
C ALA A 89 6.53 -1.52 22.40
N PHE A 90 5.83 -1.85 23.48
CA PHE A 90 4.86 -0.98 24.14
C PHE A 90 5.54 0.11 24.98
N THR A 91 4.92 1.29 25.06
CA THR A 91 5.19 2.26 26.12
C THR A 91 3.90 2.97 26.53
N ASN A 92 3.70 3.13 27.84
CA ASN A 92 2.56 3.87 28.37
C ASN A 92 2.69 5.39 28.15
N LYS A 93 3.84 5.86 27.66
CA LYS A 93 4.05 7.27 27.29
C LYS A 93 3.33 7.65 26.00
N SER A 94 2.95 6.67 25.17
CA SER A 94 2.23 6.89 23.91
C SER A 94 0.72 6.71 24.09
N ALA A 95 -0.05 7.76 23.80
CA ALA A 95 -1.52 7.65 23.78
C ALA A 95 -2.02 6.77 22.63
N PHE A 96 -1.29 6.75 21.51
CA PHE A 96 -1.56 5.86 20.38
C PHE A 96 -1.48 4.40 20.80
N LEU A 97 -0.40 4.01 21.50
CA LEU A 97 -0.23 2.64 21.98
C LEU A 97 -1.19 2.29 23.11
N GLU A 98 -1.52 3.23 24.00
CA GLU A 98 -2.59 3.02 24.96
C GLU A 98 -3.89 2.67 24.25
N CYS A 99 -4.34 3.51 23.31
CA CYS A 99 -5.58 3.30 22.57
C CYS A 99 -5.56 1.99 21.77
N LEU A 100 -4.43 1.64 21.17
CA LEU A 100 -4.24 0.39 20.43
C LEU A 100 -4.56 -0.84 21.30
N TRP A 101 -4.18 -0.80 22.58
CA TRP A 101 -4.31 -1.88 23.55
C TRP A 101 -5.58 -1.84 24.40
N THR A 102 -6.27 -0.70 24.47
CA THR A 102 -7.52 -0.55 25.24
C THR A 102 -8.77 -0.60 24.36
N SER A 103 -8.64 -0.40 23.05
CA SER A 103 -9.74 -0.50 22.10
C SER A 103 -10.17 -1.96 21.89
N SER A 104 -11.45 -2.24 22.18
CA SER A 104 -12.05 -3.56 21.94
C SER A 104 -12.05 -3.92 20.45
N ALA A 105 -12.28 -2.94 19.56
CA ALA A 105 -12.23 -3.14 18.12
C ALA A 105 -10.81 -3.51 17.66
N SER A 106 -9.80 -2.77 18.13
CA SER A 106 -8.39 -3.06 17.85
C SER A 106 -7.99 -4.47 18.31
N LEU A 107 -8.29 -4.83 19.56
CA LEU A 107 -7.98 -6.16 20.10
C LEU A 107 -8.74 -7.27 19.35
N SER A 108 -9.98 -7.03 18.96
CA SER A 108 -10.75 -7.95 18.11
C SER A 108 -10.08 -8.13 16.75
N ASP A 109 -9.55 -7.06 16.16
CA ASP A 109 -8.83 -7.11 14.88
C ASP A 109 -7.57 -7.98 14.97
N LEU A 110 -6.82 -7.89 16.08
CA LEU A 110 -5.66 -8.76 16.35
C LEU A 110 -6.08 -10.24 16.38
N VAL A 111 -7.12 -10.55 17.16
CA VAL A 111 -7.60 -11.92 17.36
C VAL A 111 -8.17 -12.53 16.07
N GLN A 112 -8.84 -11.72 15.26
CA GLN A 112 -9.60 -12.19 14.11
C GLN A 112 -8.79 -12.27 12.81
N TYR A 113 -7.81 -11.37 12.60
CA TYR A 113 -7.20 -11.19 11.28
C TYR A 113 -5.71 -11.49 11.20
N LEU A 114 -5.03 -11.76 12.33
CA LEU A 114 -3.63 -12.14 12.29
C LEU A 114 -3.46 -13.53 11.65
N PRO A 115 -2.72 -13.65 10.52
CA PRO A 115 -2.49 -14.93 9.85
C PRO A 115 -1.91 -16.00 10.78
N GLU A 116 -2.20 -17.28 10.52
CA GLU A 116 -1.67 -18.42 11.28
C GLU A 116 -0.13 -18.55 11.15
N THR A 117 0.43 -18.02 10.08
CA THR A 117 1.84 -17.93 9.72
C THR A 117 2.56 -16.73 10.37
N ALA A 118 1.97 -16.11 11.38
CA ALA A 118 2.60 -14.99 12.10
C ALA A 118 2.74 -15.30 13.60
N GLU A 119 3.92 -15.01 14.15
CA GLU A 119 4.21 -14.99 15.58
C GLU A 119 4.42 -13.54 16.02
N VAL A 120 3.93 -13.16 17.20
CA VAL A 120 4.11 -11.79 17.71
C VAL A 120 4.81 -11.81 19.07
N LEU A 121 5.92 -11.07 19.16
CA LEU A 121 6.66 -10.84 20.40
C LEU A 121 6.36 -9.43 20.92
N PHE A 122 5.66 -9.36 22.03
CA PHE A 122 5.34 -8.15 22.76
C PHE A 122 6.39 -7.86 23.84
N LEU A 123 6.94 -6.65 23.77
CA LEU A 123 7.98 -6.12 24.65
C LEU A 123 7.48 -4.82 25.29
N SER A 124 8.19 -4.31 26.29
CA SER A 124 7.96 -2.97 26.85
C SER A 124 9.25 -2.15 26.86
N LEU A 125 9.15 -0.88 26.47
CA LEU A 125 10.21 0.12 26.54
C LEU A 125 10.35 0.72 27.94
N ASP A 126 9.39 0.46 28.83
CA ASP A 126 9.31 1.07 30.16
C ASP A 126 9.81 0.11 31.26
N ASP A 127 10.25 0.66 32.40
CA ASP A 127 10.65 -0.12 33.58
C ASP A 127 9.50 -0.96 34.17
N SER A 128 8.26 -0.66 33.78
CA SER A 128 7.04 -1.40 34.11
C SER A 128 6.87 -2.69 33.30
N ALA A 129 7.85 -3.12 32.50
CA ALA A 129 7.73 -4.27 31.61
C ALA A 129 7.05 -5.53 32.21
N PRO A 130 7.32 -5.95 33.47
CA PRO A 130 6.59 -7.06 34.08
C PRO A 130 5.08 -6.84 34.19
N LEU A 131 4.66 -5.63 34.55
CA LEU A 131 3.25 -5.24 34.66
C LEU A 131 2.61 -5.07 33.28
N ASP A 132 3.34 -4.43 32.35
CA ASP A 132 2.87 -4.21 30.98
C ASP A 132 2.61 -5.55 30.27
N ALA A 133 3.53 -6.52 30.40
CA ALA A 133 3.39 -7.84 29.81
C ALA A 133 2.16 -8.59 30.32
N LEU A 134 1.92 -8.55 31.64
CA LEU A 134 0.74 -9.16 32.25
C LEU A 134 -0.55 -8.47 31.77
N TRP A 135 -0.55 -7.14 31.77
CA TRP A 135 -1.68 -6.33 31.33
C TRP A 135 -2.03 -6.58 29.86
N MET A 136 -1.05 -6.51 28.95
CA MET A 136 -1.25 -6.78 27.52
C MET A 136 -1.82 -8.18 27.28
N ARG A 137 -1.28 -9.21 27.97
CA ARG A 137 -1.81 -10.59 27.88
C ARG A 137 -3.26 -10.67 28.32
N GLU A 138 -3.61 -10.03 29.43
CA GLU A 138 -4.99 -9.99 29.91
C GLU A 138 -5.94 -9.32 28.91
N GLN A 139 -5.52 -8.24 28.25
CA GLN A 139 -6.33 -7.58 27.22
C GLN A 139 -6.67 -8.54 26.08
N VAL A 140 -5.68 -9.25 25.54
CA VAL A 140 -5.92 -10.24 24.48
C VAL A 140 -6.79 -11.39 24.97
N TYR A 141 -6.56 -11.89 26.18
CA TYR A 141 -7.34 -13.01 26.72
C TYR A 141 -8.82 -12.64 26.87
N ARG A 142 -9.11 -11.40 27.29
CA ARG A 142 -10.48 -10.86 27.34
C ARG A 142 -11.09 -10.79 25.94
N ALA A 143 -10.35 -10.32 24.94
CA ALA A 143 -10.81 -10.28 23.55
C ALA A 143 -11.04 -11.69 22.96
N ALA A 144 -10.23 -12.67 23.33
CA ALA A 144 -10.30 -14.05 22.83
C ALA A 144 -11.29 -14.98 23.59
N THR A 145 -12.12 -14.42 24.48
CA THR A 145 -12.95 -15.23 25.42
C THR A 145 -13.87 -16.24 24.72
N PHE A 146 -14.46 -15.86 23.57
CA PHE A 146 -15.46 -16.68 22.86
C PHE A 146 -14.95 -17.31 21.55
N ARG A 147 -13.90 -16.76 20.94
CA ARG A 147 -13.28 -17.20 19.67
C ARG A 147 -11.81 -16.80 19.67
N GLY A 148 -10.96 -17.47 18.90
CA GLY A 148 -9.56 -17.05 18.75
C GLY A 148 -8.66 -17.52 19.88
N LYS A 149 -8.91 -18.67 20.52
CA LYS A 149 -7.99 -19.19 21.56
C LYS A 149 -6.72 -19.77 20.95
N GLU A 150 -6.79 -20.20 19.70
CA GLU A 150 -5.70 -20.71 18.89
C GLU A 150 -4.58 -19.66 18.71
N ILE A 151 -4.93 -18.37 18.57
CA ILE A 151 -3.95 -17.29 18.40
C ILE A 151 -3.08 -17.10 19.64
N LEU A 152 -3.59 -17.41 20.84
CA LEU A 152 -2.90 -17.13 22.10
C LEU A 152 -1.55 -17.86 22.18
N SER A 153 -1.42 -19.01 21.53
CA SER A 153 -0.17 -19.77 21.46
C SER A 153 0.93 -19.11 20.61
N ARG A 154 0.56 -18.11 19.78
CA ARG A 154 1.44 -17.37 18.88
C ARG A 154 1.77 -15.95 19.36
N LEU A 155 1.25 -15.57 20.53
CA LEU A 155 1.40 -14.25 21.13
C LEU A 155 2.27 -14.36 22.39
N HIS A 156 3.45 -13.74 22.34
CA HIS A 156 4.50 -13.93 23.32
C HIS A 156 4.76 -12.64 24.07
N PHE A 157 4.60 -12.63 25.39
CA PHE A 157 4.72 -11.42 26.20
C PHE A 157 5.97 -11.47 27.07
N SER A 158 6.92 -10.55 26.90
CA SER A 158 8.14 -10.51 27.70
C SER A 158 8.03 -9.57 28.90
N PRO A 159 8.29 -10.05 30.13
CA PRO A 159 8.37 -9.19 31.32
C PRO A 159 9.72 -8.47 31.45
N ILE A 160 10.64 -8.62 30.48
CA ILE A 160 11.96 -7.99 30.50
C ILE A 160 11.90 -6.71 29.66
N PRO A 161 12.31 -5.54 30.20
CA PRO A 161 12.28 -4.31 29.44
C PRO A 161 13.29 -4.37 28.28
N VAL A 162 13.00 -3.68 27.18
CA VAL A 162 13.80 -3.70 25.94
C VAL A 162 15.28 -3.45 26.23
N TYR A 163 15.62 -2.44 27.04
CA TYR A 163 17.02 -2.12 27.36
C TYR A 163 17.79 -3.24 28.08
N ALA A 164 17.10 -4.22 28.68
CA ALA A 164 17.67 -5.32 29.45
C ALA A 164 17.67 -6.67 28.71
N LEU A 165 17.25 -6.72 27.44
CA LEU A 165 17.17 -7.98 26.67
C LEU A 165 18.54 -8.63 26.39
N GLY A 166 19.62 -7.84 26.38
CA GLY A 166 20.97 -8.35 26.10
C GLY A 166 21.17 -8.88 24.68
N ASN A 167 20.38 -8.41 23.71
CA ASN A 167 20.46 -8.79 22.30
C ASN A 167 20.40 -7.55 21.38
N TRP A 168 20.23 -7.77 20.07
CA TRP A 168 20.26 -6.70 19.07
C TRP A 168 18.94 -5.93 18.89
N ILE A 169 17.81 -6.43 19.40
CA ILE A 169 16.48 -5.81 19.21
C ILE A 169 16.47 -4.33 19.64
N PRO A 170 17.02 -3.94 20.82
CA PRO A 170 17.07 -2.53 21.22
C PRO A 170 17.82 -1.68 20.21
N ARG A 171 18.90 -2.20 19.61
CA ARG A 171 19.66 -1.45 18.63
C ARG A 171 18.80 -1.10 17.42
N VAL A 172 18.06 -2.07 16.87
CA VAL A 172 17.17 -1.84 15.72
C VAL A 172 16.09 -0.82 16.07
N LEU A 173 15.35 -1.04 17.16
CA LEU A 173 14.25 -0.14 17.58
C LEU A 173 14.73 1.31 17.76
N TYR A 174 15.93 1.52 18.30
CA TYR A 174 16.46 2.88 18.50
C TYR A 174 17.06 3.47 17.21
N SER A 175 17.68 2.65 16.36
CA SER A 175 18.30 3.11 15.10
C SER A 175 17.27 3.45 14.03
N TRP A 176 16.15 2.72 13.99
CA TRP A 176 14.99 2.98 13.16
C TRP A 176 13.97 3.86 13.90
N GLY A 177 14.46 4.63 14.87
CA GLY A 177 13.65 5.48 15.73
C GLY A 177 12.89 6.53 14.93
N CYS A 178 11.79 6.97 15.50
CA CYS A 178 10.92 7.99 14.96
C CYS A 178 11.35 9.38 15.41
N GLY A 179 11.66 10.26 14.46
CA GLY A 179 12.13 11.62 14.73
C GLY A 179 11.65 12.70 13.76
N GLY A 180 10.62 12.42 12.96
CA GLY A 180 10.08 13.33 11.94
C GLY A 180 8.65 13.81 12.23
N LEU A 181 8.06 14.49 11.25
CA LEU A 181 6.62 14.76 11.19
C LEU A 181 5.84 13.43 11.34
N ASN A 182 4.74 13.44 12.09
CA ASN A 182 3.87 12.29 12.33
C ASN A 182 4.41 11.03 13.03
N CYS A 183 5.67 11.00 13.49
CA CYS A 183 6.16 9.87 14.27
C CYS A 183 6.84 10.28 15.58
N GLY A 184 6.64 9.48 16.64
CA GLY A 184 7.15 9.72 17.98
C GLY A 184 6.04 9.75 19.04
N ILE A 185 6.31 10.42 20.15
CA ILE A 185 5.37 10.58 21.27
C ILE A 185 4.71 11.95 21.18
N ALA A 186 3.47 11.99 20.72
CA ALA A 186 2.65 13.20 20.69
C ALA A 186 2.25 13.63 22.11
N GLN A 187 2.47 14.91 22.43
CA GLN A 187 2.24 15.47 23.75
C GLN A 187 1.59 16.86 23.68
N VAL A 188 0.86 17.20 24.74
CA VAL A 188 0.39 18.55 25.05
C VAL A 188 1.21 19.12 26.20
N LEU A 189 1.61 20.37 26.09
CA LEU A 189 2.27 21.15 27.13
C LEU A 189 1.33 22.26 27.61
N PHE A 190 0.96 22.22 28.89
CA PHE A 190 0.18 23.26 29.55
C PHE A 190 1.07 24.15 30.42
N THR A 191 0.82 25.45 30.38
CA THR A 191 1.49 26.44 31.23
C THR A 191 0.47 27.37 31.86
N SER A 192 0.77 27.85 33.05
CA SER A 192 0.01 28.90 33.72
C SER A 192 0.99 29.81 34.46
N PRO A 193 0.75 31.13 34.57
CA PRO A 193 1.68 32.06 35.24
C PRO A 193 2.01 31.67 36.69
N GLU A 194 1.14 30.94 37.38
CA GLU A 194 1.33 30.52 38.76
C GLU A 194 2.07 29.17 38.88
N TRP A 195 2.25 28.45 37.78
CA TRP A 195 2.92 27.15 37.79
C TRP A 195 4.43 27.32 37.62
N LYS A 196 5.19 26.73 38.55
CA LYS A 196 6.67 26.71 38.46
C LYS A 196 7.18 25.75 37.38
N MET A 197 6.40 24.73 37.06
CA MET A 197 6.71 23.71 36.06
C MET A 197 5.50 23.54 35.16
N PRO A 198 5.72 23.33 33.84
CA PRO A 198 4.62 23.00 32.94
C PRO A 198 4.06 21.60 33.26
N VAL A 199 2.83 21.37 32.84
CA VAL A 199 2.21 20.03 32.84
C VAL A 199 2.33 19.47 31.43
N VAL A 200 2.98 18.31 31.29
CA VAL A 200 3.13 17.60 30.03
C VAL A 200 2.26 16.35 30.08
N SER A 201 1.38 16.18 29.09
CA SER A 201 0.53 15.00 28.98
C SER A 201 0.64 14.39 27.59
N LYS A 202 0.44 13.07 27.49
CA LYS A 202 0.36 12.36 26.21
C LYS A 202 -0.96 12.69 25.51
N ARG A 203 -0.97 12.67 24.18
CA ARG A 203 -2.19 12.94 23.40
C ARG A 203 -2.32 12.01 22.21
N LEU A 204 -3.56 11.74 21.84
CA LEU A 204 -3.92 11.08 20.59
C LEU A 204 -4.62 12.12 19.70
N ASN A 205 -4.16 12.29 18.47
CA ASN A 205 -4.86 13.13 17.50
C ASN A 205 -6.13 12.44 17.01
N ALA A 206 -7.13 13.22 16.62
CA ALA A 206 -8.27 12.67 15.91
C ALA A 206 -7.82 12.02 14.61
N ARG A 207 -8.64 11.10 14.09
CA ARG A 207 -8.36 10.49 12.79
C ARG A 207 -8.39 11.53 11.67
N TYR A 208 -7.51 11.33 10.71
CA TYR A 208 -7.29 12.23 9.58
C TYR A 208 -8.38 12.15 8.51
N ASP A 209 -9.21 11.10 8.51
CA ASP A 209 -10.21 10.77 7.47
C ASP A 209 -11.39 11.76 7.44
N TRP A 210 -11.73 12.33 8.59
CA TRP A 210 -12.77 13.34 8.75
C TRP A 210 -12.28 14.66 9.37
N LEU A 211 -11.04 14.71 9.90
CA LEU A 211 -10.46 15.89 10.51
C LEU A 211 -9.13 16.30 9.87
N ASN A 212 -9.12 17.46 9.22
CA ASN A 212 -7.99 17.94 8.42
C ASN A 212 -7.16 19.04 9.10
N GLY A 213 -7.53 19.48 10.32
CA GLY A 213 -6.85 20.59 10.99
C GLY A 213 -5.61 20.16 11.76
N TYR A 214 -4.48 20.86 11.60
CA TYR A 214 -3.22 20.56 12.29
C TYR A 214 -2.92 21.54 13.44
N TRP A 215 -2.11 21.10 14.40
CA TRP A 215 -1.65 21.95 15.49
C TRP A 215 -0.39 22.72 15.07
N GLU A 216 -0.49 24.05 14.96
CA GLU A 216 0.68 24.88 14.71
C GLU A 216 1.63 24.89 15.91
N PRO A 217 2.95 25.08 15.70
CA PRO A 217 3.94 25.17 16.77
C PRO A 217 3.88 26.54 17.48
N LYS A 218 2.71 26.87 18.05
CA LYS A 218 2.45 28.09 18.82
C LYS A 218 1.68 27.78 20.11
N SER A 219 1.59 28.78 20.96
CA SER A 219 0.81 28.72 22.18
C SER A 219 -0.60 29.29 21.95
N TYR A 220 -1.59 28.63 22.53
CA TYR A 220 -2.99 29.01 22.50
C TYR A 220 -3.52 29.24 23.92
N SER A 221 -4.58 30.03 24.09
CA SER A 221 -5.32 30.07 25.36
C SER A 221 -6.25 28.85 25.45
N LEU A 222 -6.42 28.31 26.66
CA LEU A 222 -7.32 27.20 26.93
C LEU A 222 -8.56 27.69 27.68
N VAL A 223 -9.74 27.27 27.25
CA VAL A 223 -11.03 27.65 27.86
C VAL A 223 -11.87 26.41 28.12
N ASP A 224 -12.46 26.31 29.31
CA ASP A 224 -13.45 25.29 29.63
C ASP A 224 -14.74 25.49 28.81
N ALA A 225 -15.07 24.49 28.01
CA ALA A 225 -16.24 24.44 27.14
C ALA A 225 -17.22 23.30 27.52
N GLY A 226 -17.11 22.75 28.73
CA GLY A 226 -18.03 21.74 29.25
C GLY A 226 -17.97 20.44 28.45
N ASN A 227 -19.11 19.92 28.01
CA ASN A 227 -19.16 18.72 27.17
C ASN A 227 -19.03 19.03 25.66
N GLY A 228 -18.94 20.31 25.24
CA GLY A 228 -18.82 20.69 23.83
C GLY A 228 -19.98 20.30 22.91
N CYS A 229 -21.12 19.81 23.44
CA CYS A 229 -22.29 19.42 22.64
C CYS A 229 -23.22 20.60 22.36
N GLU A 230 -22.99 21.74 23.02
CA GLU A 230 -23.74 22.99 22.82
C GLU A 230 -22.77 24.13 22.47
N PRO A 231 -23.19 25.12 21.66
CA PRO A 231 -22.34 26.24 21.30
C PRO A 231 -21.81 27.02 22.51
N LYS A 232 -20.54 27.42 22.45
CA LYS A 232 -19.87 28.15 23.55
C LYS A 232 -19.11 29.36 23.02
N THR A 233 -19.72 30.55 23.11
CA THR A 233 -19.11 31.80 22.65
C THR A 233 -17.77 32.14 23.31
N ALA A 234 -17.53 31.66 24.54
CA ALA A 234 -16.27 31.84 25.25
C ALA A 234 -15.09 31.09 24.61
N ALA A 235 -15.34 30.09 23.75
CA ALA A 235 -14.31 29.34 23.06
C ALA A 235 -13.73 30.08 21.84
N ALA A 236 -14.34 31.18 21.40
CA ALA A 236 -13.92 31.92 20.22
C ALA A 236 -12.45 32.38 20.33
N GLY A 237 -11.61 31.96 19.39
CA GLY A 237 -10.18 32.28 19.38
C GLY A 237 -9.31 31.48 20.37
N ALA A 238 -9.88 30.52 21.09
CA ALA A 238 -9.21 29.69 22.09
C ALA A 238 -9.33 28.19 21.75
N VAL A 239 -8.51 27.37 22.41
CA VAL A 239 -8.67 25.92 22.40
C VAL A 239 -9.75 25.53 23.41
N ALA A 240 -10.76 24.82 22.93
CA ALA A 240 -11.87 24.34 23.76
C ALA A 240 -11.43 23.10 24.55
N TRP A 241 -11.44 23.18 25.88
CA TRP A 241 -11.27 22.06 26.79
C TRP A 241 -12.64 21.42 27.06
N VAL A 242 -12.83 20.19 26.60
CA VAL A 242 -14.14 19.52 26.60
C VAL A 242 -14.07 18.11 27.17
N SER A 243 -15.09 17.69 27.92
CA SER A 243 -15.18 16.32 28.44
C SER A 243 -15.54 15.33 27.34
N GLU A 244 -15.08 14.08 27.45
CA GLU A 244 -15.66 12.98 26.69
C GLU A 244 -17.14 12.73 27.07
N GLY A 245 -17.87 12.01 26.21
CA GLY A 245 -19.29 11.67 26.38
C GLY A 245 -20.26 12.79 25.96
N GLY A 246 -21.56 12.56 26.19
CA GLY A 246 -22.65 13.51 25.88
C GLY A 246 -23.14 13.49 24.42
N CYS A 247 -22.23 13.55 23.45
CA CYS A 247 -22.47 13.49 22.00
C CYS A 247 -21.26 12.86 21.29
N SER A 248 -21.37 12.59 19.99
CA SER A 248 -20.25 12.06 19.17
C SER A 248 -19.05 13.01 19.19
N PHE A 249 -17.85 12.47 18.95
CA PHE A 249 -16.64 13.28 18.82
C PHE A 249 -16.77 14.31 17.68
N TYR A 250 -17.37 13.88 16.56
CA TYR A 250 -17.67 14.75 15.43
C TYR A 250 -18.56 15.93 15.84
N THR A 251 -19.72 15.66 16.46
CA THR A 251 -20.66 16.71 16.88
C THR A 251 -19.99 17.70 17.83
N LYS A 252 -19.17 17.19 18.76
CA LYS A 252 -18.43 18.01 19.73
C LYS A 252 -17.45 18.95 19.03
N ILE A 253 -16.65 18.42 18.11
CA ILE A 253 -15.64 19.20 17.40
C ILE A 253 -16.30 20.20 16.45
N LYS A 254 -17.34 19.78 15.71
CA LYS A 254 -18.14 20.66 14.84
C LYS A 254 -18.74 21.82 15.64
N THR A 255 -19.38 21.54 16.77
CA THR A 255 -20.03 22.57 17.60
C THR A 255 -19.02 23.59 18.14
N MET A 256 -17.81 23.15 18.50
CA MET A 256 -16.73 24.05 18.90
C MET A 256 -16.16 24.84 17.71
N ALA A 257 -16.05 24.23 16.53
CA ALA A 257 -15.69 24.93 15.29
C ALA A 257 -16.70 26.04 14.96
N ASP A 258 -18.00 25.73 15.03
CA ASP A 258 -19.10 26.69 14.84
C ASP A 258 -19.05 27.82 15.91
N SER A 259 -18.53 27.51 17.09
CA SER A 259 -18.26 28.47 18.17
C SER A 259 -16.98 29.27 17.98
N LYS A 260 -16.31 29.15 16.83
CA LYS A 260 -15.05 29.81 16.45
C LYS A 260 -13.85 29.41 17.32
N ALA A 261 -13.87 28.22 17.91
CA ALA A 261 -12.69 27.66 18.57
C ALA A 261 -11.58 27.42 17.54
N VAL A 262 -10.32 27.57 17.96
CA VAL A 262 -9.15 27.33 17.10
C VAL A 262 -8.63 25.89 17.19
N GLY A 263 -9.23 25.09 18.05
CA GLY A 263 -8.96 23.66 18.22
C GLY A 263 -9.70 23.09 19.43
N VAL A 264 -9.70 21.77 19.56
CA VAL A 264 -10.44 21.05 20.62
C VAL A 264 -9.54 20.07 21.34
N LEU A 265 -9.52 20.14 22.67
CA LEU A 265 -8.91 19.14 23.54
C LEU A 265 -10.00 18.39 24.29
N VAL A 266 -10.17 17.12 23.93
CA VAL A 266 -11.09 16.22 24.62
C VAL A 266 -10.35 15.51 25.75
N TYR A 267 -10.89 15.51 26.96
CA TYR A 267 -10.30 14.75 28.07
C TYR A 267 -11.12 13.51 28.40
N ALA A 268 -10.42 12.39 28.58
CA ALA A 268 -10.97 11.16 29.12
C ALA A 268 -11.42 11.37 30.57
N LEU A 269 -12.57 10.83 30.96
CA LEU A 269 -13.03 10.85 32.34
C LEU A 269 -12.13 9.96 33.20
N PRO A 270 -12.03 10.22 34.52
CA PRO A 270 -11.23 9.41 35.42
C PRO A 270 -11.51 7.91 35.30
N GLY A 271 -10.46 7.14 35.01
CA GLY A 271 -10.53 5.68 34.87
C GLY A 271 -10.84 5.19 33.45
N ASN A 272 -11.26 6.07 32.54
CA ASN A 272 -11.45 5.72 31.13
C ASN A 272 -10.13 5.85 30.36
N PRO A 273 -9.88 4.96 29.37
CA PRO A 273 -8.71 5.08 28.51
C PRO A 273 -8.88 6.21 27.49
N ILE A 274 -7.77 6.65 26.90
CA ILE A 274 -7.81 7.47 25.68
C ILE A 274 -8.45 6.65 24.55
N GLN A 275 -9.37 7.28 23.81
CA GLN A 275 -10.15 6.66 22.75
C GLN A 275 -9.76 7.21 21.38
N ASP A 276 -9.91 6.38 20.35
CA ASP A 276 -9.75 6.77 18.96
C ASP A 276 -10.94 7.64 18.53
N MET A 277 -10.69 8.93 18.35
CA MET A 277 -11.74 9.89 18.00
C MET A 277 -12.12 9.73 16.53
N ASN A 278 -13.20 8.97 16.29
CA ASN A 278 -13.77 8.72 14.99
C ASN A 278 -15.12 9.43 14.79
N CYS A 279 -15.56 9.55 13.54
CA CYS A 279 -16.89 9.98 13.13
C CYS A 279 -17.83 8.78 12.93
N ASP A 280 -19.14 9.00 13.02
CA ASP A 280 -20.17 7.98 12.80
C ASP A 280 -20.92 8.18 11.48
N ALA A 281 -20.84 7.19 10.57
CA ALA A 281 -21.62 7.12 9.33
C ALA A 281 -21.58 8.42 8.49
N GLU A 282 -22.72 9.11 8.35
CA GLU A 282 -22.87 10.33 7.54
C GLU A 282 -22.02 11.50 8.06
N GLU A 283 -21.65 11.50 9.34
CA GLU A 283 -20.73 12.50 9.92
C GLU A 283 -19.39 12.53 9.18
N CYS A 284 -18.92 11.37 8.73
CA CYS A 284 -17.64 11.22 8.04
C CYS A 284 -17.63 11.85 6.63
N ALA A 285 -18.80 12.14 6.05
CA ALA A 285 -18.91 12.73 4.73
C ALA A 285 -18.57 14.22 4.72
N THR A 286 -18.66 14.90 5.87
CA THR A 286 -18.35 16.33 5.98
C THR A 286 -17.05 16.52 6.76
N PRO A 287 -15.92 16.82 6.09
CA PRO A 287 -14.67 17.03 6.81
C PRO A 287 -14.71 18.32 7.63
N LEU A 288 -14.03 18.33 8.78
CA LEU A 288 -13.80 19.55 9.57
C LEU A 288 -12.32 19.97 9.51
N SER A 289 -12.07 21.28 9.60
CA SER A 289 -10.74 21.88 9.39
C SER A 289 -10.06 22.39 10.66
N ILE A 290 -10.62 22.15 11.85
CA ILE A 290 -9.99 22.50 13.12
C ILE A 290 -9.24 21.31 13.72
N PRO A 291 -8.10 21.51 14.40
CA PRO A 291 -7.37 20.42 15.02
C PRO A 291 -8.06 19.93 16.30
N ALA A 292 -7.97 18.63 16.55
CA ALA A 292 -8.44 18.04 17.80
C ALA A 292 -7.52 16.93 18.32
N SER A 293 -7.41 16.84 19.64
CA SER A 293 -6.70 15.74 20.31
C SER A 293 -7.42 15.30 21.58
N MET A 294 -7.27 14.03 21.92
CA MET A 294 -7.73 13.44 23.18
C MET A 294 -6.54 13.18 24.11
N LEU A 295 -6.75 13.40 25.41
CA LEU A 295 -5.76 13.13 26.46
C LEU A 295 -6.46 12.71 27.75
N HIS A 296 -5.67 12.32 28.76
CA HIS A 296 -6.19 12.13 30.11
C HIS A 296 -6.52 13.47 30.77
N MET A 297 -7.48 13.46 31.69
CA MET A 297 -7.81 14.63 32.49
C MET A 297 -6.66 15.00 33.43
N GLU A 298 -6.14 16.22 33.29
CA GLU A 298 -5.05 16.73 34.12
C GLU A 298 -5.58 17.53 35.32
N PRO A 299 -5.42 17.05 36.58
CA PRO A 299 -6.01 17.72 37.75
C PRO A 299 -5.57 19.16 37.93
N ALA A 300 -4.32 19.48 37.61
CA ALA A 300 -3.79 20.84 37.68
C ALA A 300 -4.48 21.78 36.68
N VAL A 301 -4.71 21.31 35.45
CA VAL A 301 -5.42 22.06 34.39
C VAL A 301 -6.87 22.32 34.82
N VAL A 302 -7.59 21.28 35.26
CA VAL A 302 -8.97 21.38 35.73
C VAL A 302 -9.08 22.39 36.88
N GLN A 303 -8.20 22.27 37.87
CA GLN A 303 -8.20 23.16 39.03
C GLN A 303 -7.92 24.61 38.64
N ALA A 304 -7.00 24.86 37.71
CA ALA A 304 -6.70 26.21 37.21
C ALA A 304 -7.89 26.82 36.45
N LEU A 305 -8.53 26.06 35.56
CA LEU A 305 -9.71 26.50 34.81
C LEU A 305 -10.90 26.82 35.75
N LEU A 306 -11.16 25.96 36.75
CA LEU A 306 -12.18 26.20 37.79
C LEU A 306 -11.94 27.48 38.58
N MET A 307 -10.67 27.79 38.89
CA MET A 307 -10.27 29.02 39.57
C MET A 307 -10.14 30.22 38.63
N ARG A 308 -10.52 30.08 37.36
CA ARG A 308 -10.43 31.11 36.31
C ARG A 308 -9.01 31.68 36.15
N LYS A 309 -8.01 30.84 36.37
CA LYS A 309 -6.61 31.18 36.11
C LYS A 309 -6.31 30.98 34.63
N PRO A 310 -5.50 31.84 34.00
CA PRO A 310 -5.13 31.67 32.61
C PRO A 310 -4.29 30.40 32.44
N VAL A 311 -4.69 29.55 31.49
CA VAL A 311 -3.95 28.37 31.07
C VAL A 311 -3.66 28.52 29.58
N ASN A 312 -2.40 28.33 29.23
CA ASN A 312 -1.93 28.29 27.86
C ASN A 312 -1.57 26.86 27.48
N VAL A 313 -1.76 26.51 26.22
CA VAL A 313 -1.52 25.18 25.68
C VAL A 313 -0.68 25.24 24.41
N SER A 314 0.24 24.31 24.26
CA SER A 314 1.06 24.12 23.05
C SER A 314 1.30 22.63 22.80
N PHE A 315 1.74 22.29 21.59
CA PHE A 315 1.79 20.91 21.11
C PHE A 315 3.22 20.56 20.70
N GLN A 316 3.65 19.36 21.05
CA GLN A 316 4.98 18.87 20.72
C GLN A 316 4.94 17.38 20.37
N VAL A 317 5.97 16.94 19.64
CA VAL A 317 6.24 15.52 19.37
C VAL A 317 7.67 15.26 19.82
N THR A 318 7.84 14.27 20.71
CA THR A 318 9.15 13.86 21.19
C THR A 318 9.62 12.64 20.39
N PRO A 319 10.85 12.64 19.83
CA PRO A 319 11.40 11.47 19.17
C PRO A 319 11.40 10.24 20.09
N SER A 320 11.18 9.06 19.51
CA SER A 320 11.11 7.81 20.26
C SER A 320 11.78 6.67 19.51
N PRO A 321 12.16 5.58 20.20
CA PRO A 321 12.38 4.31 19.53
C PRO A 321 11.15 3.93 18.69
N ASN A 322 11.38 3.15 17.64
CA ASN A 322 10.30 2.54 16.88
C ASN A 322 9.49 1.62 17.79
N PHE A 323 8.21 1.45 17.50
CA PHE A 323 7.30 0.58 18.23
C PHE A 323 7.08 -0.76 17.54
N PHE A 324 7.42 -0.87 16.25
CA PHE A 324 7.13 -2.04 15.43
C PHE A 324 8.31 -2.34 14.51
N ILE A 325 8.78 -3.58 14.53
CA ILE A 325 9.71 -4.14 13.54
C ILE A 325 9.28 -5.56 13.22
N ALA A 326 9.70 -6.09 12.09
CA ALA A 326 9.37 -7.45 11.71
C ALA A 326 10.58 -8.21 11.17
N ILE A 327 10.43 -9.53 11.14
CA ILE A 327 11.28 -10.48 10.46
C ILE A 327 10.37 -11.25 9.50
N ASN A 328 10.64 -11.18 8.20
CA ASN A 328 9.88 -11.91 7.20
C ASN A 328 10.20 -13.42 7.26
N GLN A 329 9.52 -14.21 6.44
CA GLN A 329 9.69 -15.68 6.41
C GLN A 329 11.04 -16.12 5.83
N GLN A 330 11.76 -15.22 5.16
CA GLN A 330 13.13 -15.43 4.70
C GLN A 330 14.17 -15.09 5.78
N GLY A 331 13.73 -14.59 6.94
CA GLY A 331 14.58 -14.22 8.06
C GLY A 331 15.17 -12.82 7.96
N GLU A 332 14.69 -11.99 7.04
CA GLU A 332 15.17 -10.63 6.82
C GLU A 332 14.41 -9.64 7.69
N LEU A 333 15.12 -8.66 8.25
CA LEU A 333 14.56 -7.55 8.99
C LEU A 333 13.72 -6.66 8.08
N ALA A 334 12.57 -6.20 8.56
CA ALA A 334 11.66 -5.35 7.79
C ALA A 334 11.12 -4.21 8.67
N GLU A 335 11.14 -3.00 8.12
CA GLU A 335 10.31 -1.89 8.61
C GLU A 335 8.83 -2.26 8.47
N MET A 336 7.98 -1.71 9.33
CA MET A 336 6.53 -1.94 9.30
C MET A 336 5.73 -0.73 8.79
N GLY A 337 6.41 0.27 8.23
CA GLY A 337 5.80 1.50 7.73
C GLY A 337 5.13 2.32 8.83
N TRP A 338 4.06 3.02 8.48
CA TRP A 338 3.35 3.94 9.38
C TRP A 338 1.91 3.49 9.66
N PHE A 339 1.56 3.41 10.94
CA PHE A 339 0.21 3.08 11.37
C PHE A 339 -0.59 4.37 11.52
N LEU A 340 -1.56 4.55 10.64
CA LEU A 340 -2.29 5.82 10.53
C LEU A 340 -3.26 6.07 11.70
N TYR A 341 -3.72 5.01 12.38
CA TYR A 341 -4.61 5.06 13.54
C TYR A 341 -4.48 3.80 14.41
N PRO A 342 -4.89 3.82 15.70
CA PRO A 342 -4.56 2.75 16.65
C PRO A 342 -5.45 1.51 16.49
N THR A 343 -5.15 0.69 15.47
CA THR A 343 -5.72 -0.66 15.27
C THR A 343 -4.63 -1.71 15.00
N PHE A 344 -4.85 -2.93 15.50
CA PHE A 344 -3.99 -4.08 15.15
C PHE A 344 -4.16 -4.58 13.71
N ARG A 345 -5.07 -4.00 12.89
CA ARG A 345 -5.13 -4.31 11.45
C ARG A 345 -3.82 -4.11 10.72
N PHE A 346 -3.06 -3.07 11.08
CA PHE A 346 -1.75 -2.80 10.46
C PHE A 346 -0.71 -3.91 10.74
N LEU A 347 -0.81 -4.62 11.86
CA LEU A 347 -0.02 -5.85 12.10
C LEU A 347 -0.49 -6.97 11.16
N SER A 348 -1.81 -7.19 11.08
CA SER A 348 -2.41 -8.24 10.27
C SER A 348 -2.10 -8.05 8.78
N TRP A 349 -2.21 -6.83 8.25
CA TRP A 349 -1.84 -6.51 6.87
C TRP A 349 -0.36 -6.73 6.60
N GLN A 350 0.53 -6.31 7.50
CA GLN A 350 1.96 -6.59 7.33
C GLN A 350 2.26 -8.10 7.26
N ALA A 351 1.61 -8.90 8.11
CA ALA A 351 1.74 -10.36 8.08
C ALA A 351 1.18 -10.98 6.79
N GLN A 352 0.01 -10.52 6.32
CA GLN A 352 -0.58 -10.98 5.06
C GLN A 352 0.32 -10.66 3.86
N TRP A 353 0.97 -9.50 3.88
CA TRP A 353 1.93 -9.15 2.83
C TRP A 353 3.15 -10.07 2.84
N PHE A 354 3.64 -10.49 4.01
CA PHE A 354 4.71 -11.49 4.07
C PHE A 354 4.27 -12.82 3.45
N ASP A 355 3.06 -13.30 3.75
CA ASP A 355 2.53 -14.52 3.12
C ASP A 355 2.46 -14.41 1.60
N PHE A 356 1.98 -13.27 1.08
CA PHE A 356 2.02 -12.97 -0.34
C PHE A 356 3.45 -13.01 -0.89
N PHE A 357 4.39 -12.39 -0.18
CA PHE A 357 5.78 -12.31 -0.62
C PHE A 357 6.47 -13.68 -0.65
N GLU A 358 6.22 -14.56 0.33
CA GLU A 358 6.72 -15.94 0.32
C GLU A 358 6.12 -16.74 -0.85
N ASP A 359 4.82 -16.62 -1.15
CA ASP A 359 4.23 -17.23 -2.34
C ASP A 359 4.88 -16.69 -3.62
N LEU A 360 5.08 -15.37 -3.71
CA LEU A 360 5.76 -14.72 -4.82
C LEU A 360 7.18 -15.27 -5.02
N VAL A 361 7.97 -15.39 -3.95
CA VAL A 361 9.30 -16.02 -4.00
C VAL A 361 9.19 -17.47 -4.50
N GLY A 362 8.19 -18.22 -4.06
CA GLY A 362 7.87 -19.55 -4.59
C GLY A 362 7.58 -19.55 -6.09
N ARG A 363 6.78 -18.59 -6.58
CA ARG A 363 6.48 -18.42 -8.01
C ARG A 363 7.71 -18.06 -8.83
N LEU A 364 8.59 -17.22 -8.30
CA LEU A 364 9.83 -16.80 -8.95
C LEU A 364 10.85 -17.94 -9.10
N LYS A 365 10.75 -19.00 -8.27
CA LYS A 365 11.56 -20.23 -8.41
C LYS A 365 11.08 -21.16 -9.54
N ARG A 366 9.89 -20.94 -10.11
CA ARG A 366 9.38 -21.76 -11.22
C ARG A 366 10.29 -21.63 -12.45
N PRO A 367 10.55 -22.73 -13.20
CA PRO A 367 11.41 -22.68 -14.38
C PRO A 367 10.90 -21.68 -15.42
N ALA A 368 11.77 -20.75 -15.80
CA ALA A 368 11.53 -19.78 -16.86
C ALA A 368 12.87 -19.38 -17.49
N VAL A 369 12.85 -18.97 -18.75
CA VAL A 369 13.96 -18.22 -19.33
C VAL A 369 13.84 -16.77 -18.88
N VAL A 370 14.80 -16.32 -18.09
CA VAL A 370 14.81 -14.99 -17.50
C VAL A 370 15.74 -14.08 -18.29
N VAL A 371 15.23 -12.94 -18.73
CA VAL A 371 16.01 -11.85 -19.36
C VAL A 371 16.05 -10.69 -18.37
N PRO A 372 17.21 -10.40 -17.76
CA PRO A 372 17.38 -9.22 -16.93
C PRO A 372 17.27 -7.95 -17.77
N VAL A 373 16.48 -7.00 -17.31
CA VAL A 373 16.27 -5.71 -17.99
C VAL A 373 16.87 -4.57 -17.17
N LEU A 374 16.42 -4.43 -15.92
CA LEU A 374 16.90 -3.42 -14.98
C LEU A 374 17.38 -4.12 -13.72
N ASP A 375 18.54 -3.73 -13.23
CA ASP A 375 19.17 -4.21 -12.01
C ASP A 375 19.45 -3.00 -11.13
N ASP A 376 18.57 -2.78 -10.14
CA ASP A 376 18.57 -1.64 -9.23
C ASP A 376 18.85 -0.29 -9.91
N ALA A 377 18.12 -0.04 -11.01
CA ALA A 377 18.31 1.13 -11.85
C ALA A 377 17.56 2.34 -11.28
N LEU A 378 18.25 3.48 -11.16
CA LEU A 378 17.61 4.75 -10.80
C LEU A 378 16.58 5.17 -11.84
N MET A 379 15.31 5.24 -11.44
CA MET A 379 14.20 5.77 -12.24
C MET A 379 13.89 7.20 -11.79
N GLN A 380 14.31 8.18 -12.60
CA GLN A 380 14.03 9.60 -12.34
C GLN A 380 13.99 10.41 -13.64
N GLY A 381 13.26 11.53 -13.64
CA GLY A 381 13.28 12.49 -14.75
C GLY A 381 12.53 11.99 -15.99
N LYS A 382 12.67 12.75 -17.09
CA LYS A 382 11.99 12.43 -18.36
C LYS A 382 12.44 11.10 -18.98
N ALA A 383 13.68 10.71 -18.71
CA ALA A 383 14.30 9.51 -19.26
C ALA A 383 13.79 8.23 -18.57
N GLY A 384 13.50 8.27 -17.27
CA GLY A 384 13.25 7.06 -16.49
C GLY A 384 14.44 6.10 -16.48
N ALA A 385 14.19 4.84 -16.11
CA ALA A 385 15.16 3.75 -16.19
C ALA A 385 15.04 3.07 -17.56
N GLN A 386 16.17 2.83 -18.23
CA GLN A 386 16.21 2.34 -19.61
C GLN A 386 17.21 1.19 -19.77
N ALA A 387 16.86 0.22 -20.61
CA ALA A 387 17.76 -0.83 -21.03
C ALA A 387 17.46 -1.31 -22.45
N VAL A 388 18.47 -1.82 -23.13
CA VAL A 388 18.33 -2.54 -24.40
C VAL A 388 18.74 -3.98 -24.17
N VAL A 389 17.82 -4.91 -24.39
CA VAL A 389 18.02 -6.32 -24.10
C VAL A 389 17.96 -7.17 -25.36
N GLN A 390 18.69 -8.29 -25.32
CA GLN A 390 18.58 -9.36 -26.30
C GLN A 390 17.57 -10.39 -25.78
N LEU A 391 16.52 -10.62 -26.55
CA LEU A 391 15.50 -11.62 -26.28
C LEU A 391 15.93 -13.00 -26.82
N PRO A 392 15.37 -14.10 -26.29
CA PRO A 392 15.65 -15.44 -26.80
C PRO A 392 15.33 -15.55 -28.30
N SER A 393 16.23 -16.13 -29.10
CA SER A 393 16.03 -16.28 -30.54
C SER A 393 14.78 -17.08 -30.93
N ALA A 394 14.25 -17.88 -29.99
CA ALA A 394 13.08 -18.71 -30.16
C ALA A 394 11.88 -18.21 -29.32
N LEU A 395 11.60 -16.89 -29.29
CA LEU A 395 10.43 -16.30 -28.61
C LEU A 395 9.08 -16.96 -28.97
N GLN A 396 8.99 -17.56 -30.16
CA GLN A 396 7.80 -18.28 -30.63
C GLN A 396 7.53 -19.59 -29.86
N GLU A 397 8.49 -20.05 -29.07
CA GLU A 397 8.35 -21.28 -28.30
C GLU A 397 7.60 -21.07 -26.98
N TYR A 398 7.57 -19.85 -26.47
CA TYR A 398 6.91 -19.48 -25.23
C TYR A 398 5.49 -18.96 -25.51
N ASP A 399 4.54 -19.37 -24.66
CA ASP A 399 3.17 -18.83 -24.61
C ASP A 399 2.92 -17.99 -23.35
N THR A 400 3.84 -18.00 -22.39
CA THR A 400 3.76 -17.20 -21.17
C THR A 400 4.88 -16.17 -21.10
N LEU A 401 4.50 -14.93 -20.78
CA LEU A 401 5.40 -13.83 -20.44
C LEU A 401 4.94 -13.17 -19.14
N GLU A 402 5.79 -13.18 -18.13
CA GLU A 402 5.56 -12.49 -16.87
C GLU A 402 6.62 -11.40 -16.66
N LEU A 403 6.21 -10.28 -16.04
CA LEU A 403 7.10 -9.20 -15.61
C LEU A 403 7.37 -9.37 -14.12
N ASP A 404 8.61 -9.66 -13.75
CA ASP A 404 9.08 -9.62 -12.36
C ASP A 404 9.66 -8.23 -12.12
N ALA A 405 8.84 -7.36 -11.53
CA ALA A 405 9.17 -5.95 -11.31
C ALA A 405 9.22 -5.66 -9.81
N ALA A 406 10.20 -4.86 -9.40
CA ALA A 406 10.32 -4.37 -8.02
C ALA A 406 10.63 -2.87 -8.02
N LEU A 407 10.10 -2.18 -7.01
CA LEU A 407 10.45 -0.81 -6.69
C LEU A 407 10.96 -0.75 -5.26
N SER A 408 12.12 -0.15 -5.09
CA SER A 408 12.74 0.10 -3.78
C SER A 408 13.23 1.54 -3.71
N CYS A 409 13.67 1.94 -2.53
CA CYS A 409 14.07 3.32 -2.29
C CYS A 409 15.56 3.51 -2.56
N PRO A 410 16.00 4.75 -2.84
CA PRO A 410 17.42 5.05 -3.01
C PRO A 410 18.30 4.58 -1.84
N GLY A 411 17.76 4.60 -0.62
CA GLY A 411 18.33 3.97 0.56
C GLY A 411 17.54 2.73 1.00
N ARG A 412 18.07 2.03 2.01
CA ARG A 412 17.46 0.81 2.55
C ARG A 412 16.28 1.06 3.50
N ARG A 413 16.02 2.33 3.84
CA ARG A 413 14.95 2.73 4.76
C ARG A 413 13.89 3.56 4.05
N ASP A 414 12.67 3.46 4.56
CA ASP A 414 11.48 4.15 4.07
C ASP A 414 11.70 5.68 3.96
N GLU A 415 12.50 6.26 4.87
CA GLU A 415 12.81 7.70 4.91
C GLU A 415 13.33 8.27 3.57
N THR A 416 13.95 7.43 2.72
CA THR A 416 14.54 7.84 1.43
C THR A 416 13.59 7.70 0.24
N CYS A 417 12.42 7.11 0.45
CA CYS A 417 11.45 6.84 -0.60
C CYS A 417 10.81 8.12 -1.16
N ALA A 418 10.21 8.02 -2.35
CA ALA A 418 9.34 9.09 -2.82
C ALA A 418 8.09 9.19 -1.93
N HIS A 419 7.66 10.41 -1.61
CA HIS A 419 6.51 10.62 -0.71
C HIS A 419 5.17 10.29 -1.36
N TRP A 420 5.08 10.29 -2.69
CA TRP A 420 3.82 10.26 -3.42
C TRP A 420 3.67 9.00 -4.27
N ASP A 421 2.43 8.58 -4.40
CA ASP A 421 1.94 7.59 -5.34
C ASP A 421 1.92 8.15 -6.77
N HIS A 422 2.60 7.46 -7.67
CA HIS A 422 2.65 7.85 -9.07
C HIS A 422 2.48 6.63 -9.96
N THR A 423 1.82 6.83 -11.10
CA THR A 423 1.80 5.82 -12.15
C THR A 423 3.20 5.56 -12.67
N VAL A 424 3.56 4.28 -12.76
CA VAL A 424 4.77 3.76 -13.39
C VAL A 424 4.35 2.97 -14.62
N GLN A 425 4.99 3.27 -15.77
CA GLN A 425 4.72 2.58 -17.03
C GLN A 425 6.01 1.97 -17.56
N LEU A 426 5.93 0.73 -18.05
CA LEU A 426 6.97 0.08 -18.83
C LEU A 426 6.62 0.17 -20.31
N LEU A 427 7.42 0.89 -21.08
CA LEU A 427 7.29 0.99 -22.54
C LEU A 427 8.31 0.08 -23.23
N VAL A 428 7.93 -0.49 -24.38
CA VAL A 428 8.81 -1.34 -25.20
C VAL A 428 8.88 -0.88 -26.65
N CYS A 429 10.08 -0.92 -27.23
CA CYS A 429 10.30 -0.69 -28.65
C CYS A 429 11.38 -1.64 -29.19
N CYS A 430 10.97 -2.61 -30.01
CA CYS A 430 11.88 -3.55 -30.68
C CYS A 430 12.26 -3.11 -32.09
N GLU A 431 11.34 -2.45 -32.78
CA GLU A 431 11.54 -1.92 -34.12
C GLU A 431 11.03 -0.49 -34.18
N ARG A 432 11.94 0.47 -34.43
CA ARG A 432 11.66 1.90 -34.39
C ARG A 432 10.49 2.37 -35.27
N PHE A 433 10.26 1.69 -36.39
CA PHE A 433 9.20 2.05 -37.34
C PHE A 433 7.97 1.13 -37.24
N SER A 434 7.97 0.20 -36.29
CA SER A 434 6.81 -0.67 -36.05
C SER A 434 5.71 0.12 -35.33
N PRO A 435 4.43 -0.14 -35.64
CA PRO A 435 3.30 0.39 -34.87
C PRO A 435 3.27 -0.15 -33.42
N TYR A 436 4.19 -1.04 -33.05
CA TYR A 436 4.35 -1.55 -31.69
C TYR A 436 5.41 -0.84 -30.85
N CYS A 437 6.17 0.08 -31.44
CA CYS A 437 7.16 0.87 -30.70
C CYS A 437 6.50 1.82 -29.70
N ASP A 438 7.10 1.96 -28.52
CA ASP A 438 6.70 2.83 -27.41
C ASP A 438 5.31 2.51 -26.82
N LEU A 439 4.89 1.26 -26.93
CA LEU A 439 3.67 0.78 -26.31
C LEU A 439 3.91 0.23 -24.91
N GLU A 440 2.88 0.36 -24.07
CA GLU A 440 2.91 -0.11 -22.70
C GLU A 440 2.89 -1.65 -22.64
N LEU A 441 3.87 -2.21 -21.93
CA LEU A 441 4.00 -3.62 -21.61
C LEU A 441 3.52 -3.92 -20.19
N GLY A 442 3.58 -2.96 -19.27
CA GLY A 442 3.11 -3.11 -17.88
C GLY A 442 2.91 -1.77 -17.18
N ARG A 443 2.09 -1.77 -16.12
CA ARG A 443 1.76 -0.60 -15.30
C ARG A 443 1.69 -0.95 -13.82
N TRP A 444 2.18 -0.05 -12.98
CA TRP A 444 2.13 -0.11 -11.51
C TRP A 444 1.84 1.27 -10.95
N ILE A 445 1.51 1.34 -9.67
CA ILE A 445 1.45 2.58 -8.89
C ILE A 445 2.49 2.48 -7.77
N THR A 446 3.29 3.53 -7.59
CA THR A 446 4.27 3.58 -6.49
C THR A 446 3.58 3.67 -5.14
N ALA A 447 4.20 3.16 -4.08
CA ALA A 447 3.70 3.31 -2.72
C ALA A 447 4.01 4.71 -2.15
N PHE A 448 3.25 5.16 -1.14
CA PHE A 448 3.52 6.35 -0.36
C PHE A 448 4.66 6.13 0.63
N HIS A 449 5.85 6.66 0.31
CA HIS A 449 7.01 6.70 1.21
C HIS A 449 7.39 5.33 1.79
N ARG A 450 7.20 4.26 1.00
CA ARG A 450 7.40 2.88 1.46
C ARG A 450 8.29 2.11 0.48
N GLY A 451 9.37 1.51 0.96
CA GLY A 451 10.43 0.88 0.15
C GLY A 451 10.22 -0.58 -0.19
N THR A 452 9.02 -1.07 0.05
CA THR A 452 8.61 -2.45 -0.18
C THR A 452 7.74 -2.48 -1.43
N GLY A 453 8.03 -3.36 -2.39
CA GLY A 453 7.21 -3.52 -3.59
C GLY A 453 7.84 -4.47 -4.61
N ARG A 454 7.22 -5.63 -4.84
CA ARG A 454 7.61 -6.58 -5.88
C ARG A 454 6.40 -7.35 -6.36
N TRP A 455 6.27 -7.47 -7.68
CA TRP A 455 5.11 -8.06 -8.32
C TRP A 455 5.53 -8.94 -9.49
N LEU A 456 4.71 -9.95 -9.76
CA LEU A 456 4.85 -10.83 -10.92
C LEU A 456 3.57 -10.73 -11.76
N THR A 457 3.62 -9.96 -12.84
CA THR A 457 2.46 -9.61 -13.67
C THR A 457 2.42 -10.43 -14.96
N ASP A 458 1.33 -11.17 -15.21
CA ASP A 458 1.12 -11.88 -16.48
C ASP A 458 0.77 -10.90 -17.61
N VAL A 459 1.67 -10.79 -18.58
CA VAL A 459 1.51 -9.98 -19.79
C VAL A 459 1.62 -10.82 -21.05
N SER A 460 1.35 -12.12 -20.95
CA SER A 460 1.37 -13.08 -22.06
C SER A 460 0.59 -12.61 -23.30
N PRO A 461 -0.58 -11.97 -23.18
CA PRO A 461 -1.29 -11.43 -24.34
C PRO A 461 -0.46 -10.43 -25.15
N LEU A 462 0.49 -9.74 -24.53
CA LEU A 462 1.33 -8.70 -25.12
C LEU A 462 2.62 -9.23 -25.77
N LEU A 463 2.84 -10.54 -25.82
CA LEU A 463 3.96 -11.17 -26.53
C LEU A 463 4.23 -10.60 -27.95
N PRO A 464 3.23 -10.24 -28.78
CA PRO A 464 3.49 -9.67 -30.10
C PRO A 464 4.14 -8.28 -30.10
N LEU A 465 4.20 -7.56 -28.96
CA LEU A 465 4.99 -6.34 -28.82
C LEU A 465 6.49 -6.60 -28.95
N LEU A 466 6.91 -7.82 -28.60
CA LEU A 466 8.30 -8.27 -28.70
C LEU A 466 8.58 -8.77 -30.14
N SER A 467 8.57 -7.84 -31.08
CA SER A 467 8.58 -8.15 -32.54
C SER A 467 9.94 -8.52 -33.09
N SER A 468 11.01 -8.19 -32.37
CA SER A 468 12.41 -8.46 -32.74
C SER A 468 13.14 -9.15 -31.59
N ASP A 469 14.33 -9.68 -31.88
CA ASP A 469 15.21 -10.29 -30.89
C ASP A 469 15.98 -9.24 -30.07
N ARG A 470 15.93 -7.96 -30.45
CA ARG A 470 16.51 -6.85 -29.70
C ARG A 470 15.43 -5.81 -29.40
N CYS A 471 15.27 -5.45 -28.12
CA CYS A 471 14.25 -4.49 -27.69
C CYS A 471 14.80 -3.46 -26.70
N ALA A 472 14.42 -2.20 -26.88
CA ALA A 472 14.59 -1.15 -25.90
C ALA A 472 13.37 -1.13 -24.96
N LEU A 473 13.62 -1.10 -23.65
CA LEU A 473 12.61 -0.98 -22.62
C LEU A 473 12.87 0.28 -21.79
N THR A 474 11.81 1.01 -21.48
CA THR A 474 11.85 2.22 -20.66
C THR A 474 10.80 2.14 -19.56
N MET A 475 11.23 2.05 -18.31
CA MET A 475 10.36 2.18 -17.15
C MET A 475 10.41 3.62 -16.65
N LYS A 476 9.27 4.29 -16.53
CA LYS A 476 9.22 5.70 -16.13
C LYS A 476 7.98 6.04 -15.32
N THR A 477 8.11 7.11 -14.55
CA THR A 477 7.02 7.81 -13.86
C THR A 477 7.02 9.29 -14.27
N VAL A 478 6.21 10.13 -13.61
CA VAL A 478 6.18 11.57 -13.89
C VAL A 478 7.57 12.21 -13.70
N PRO A 479 8.03 13.11 -14.60
CA PRO A 479 9.43 13.56 -14.60
C PRO A 479 9.91 14.31 -13.36
N TRP A 480 8.99 14.88 -12.57
CA TRP A 480 9.30 15.65 -11.36
C TRP A 480 9.21 14.81 -10.09
N ALA A 481 8.89 13.52 -10.20
CA ALA A 481 8.88 12.61 -9.06
C ALA A 481 10.27 12.52 -8.42
N MET A 482 10.27 12.31 -7.11
CA MET A 482 11.45 11.83 -6.41
C MET A 482 11.88 10.45 -6.95
N PRO A 483 13.17 10.12 -6.85
CA PRO A 483 13.70 8.91 -7.46
C PRO A 483 13.18 7.62 -6.81
N TRP A 484 13.02 6.60 -7.63
CA TRP A 484 12.84 5.20 -7.24
C TRP A 484 13.98 4.35 -7.79
N ILE A 485 14.29 3.24 -7.14
CA ILE A 485 15.20 2.20 -7.64
C ILE A 485 14.34 1.07 -8.22
N ALA A 486 14.50 0.82 -9.51
CA ALA A 486 13.69 -0.12 -10.28
C ALA A 486 14.48 -1.35 -10.69
N SER A 487 13.91 -2.52 -10.42
CA SER A 487 14.40 -3.82 -10.86
C SER A 487 13.35 -4.49 -11.74
N LEU A 488 13.77 -5.09 -12.86
CA LEU A 488 12.86 -5.67 -13.85
C LEU A 488 13.49 -6.85 -14.57
N ASN A 489 12.79 -7.98 -14.58
CA ASN A 489 13.11 -9.15 -15.40
C ASN A 489 11.91 -9.53 -16.29
N LEU A 490 12.18 -9.93 -17.53
CA LEU A 490 11.20 -10.63 -18.37
C LEU A 490 11.34 -12.12 -18.16
N ARG A 491 10.23 -12.82 -17.89
CA ARG A 491 10.21 -14.26 -17.62
C ARG A 491 9.38 -14.97 -18.67
N PHE A 492 10.03 -15.81 -19.48
CA PHE A 492 9.40 -16.59 -20.53
C PHE A 492 9.26 -18.05 -20.11
N SER A 493 8.06 -18.59 -20.20
CA SER A 493 7.78 -19.98 -19.80
C SER A 493 6.75 -20.64 -20.71
N HIS A 494 6.44 -21.90 -20.41
CA HIS A 494 5.38 -22.66 -21.08
C HIS A 494 4.21 -22.84 -20.11
N SER A 495 2.98 -22.71 -20.59
CA SER A 495 1.80 -23.01 -19.78
C SER A 495 1.81 -24.49 -19.33
N ASN A 496 1.74 -24.71 -18.01
CA ASN A 496 1.69 -26.05 -17.42
C ASN A 496 0.30 -26.67 -17.67
N ARG A 497 0.11 -27.37 -18.79
CA ARG A 497 -1.08 -28.20 -19.03
C ARG A 497 -0.72 -29.68 -19.10
N SER A 498 -1.13 -30.43 -18.08
CA SER A 498 -1.01 -31.89 -17.95
C SER A 498 -2.09 -32.69 -18.70
N GLY A 499 -2.74 -32.09 -19.71
CA GLY A 499 -3.83 -32.72 -20.47
C GLY A 499 -3.39 -33.18 -21.86
N ASN A 500 -3.67 -34.44 -22.20
CA ASN A 500 -3.17 -35.16 -23.39
C ASN A 500 -3.62 -34.63 -24.78
N SER A 501 -4.33 -33.51 -24.88
CA SER A 501 -4.64 -32.88 -26.18
C SER A 501 -5.30 -31.51 -26.00
N SER A 502 -4.58 -30.42 -26.28
CA SER A 502 -5.17 -29.20 -26.84
C SER A 502 -4.06 -28.37 -27.49
N GLU A 503 -4.32 -27.86 -28.70
CA GLU A 503 -3.39 -27.00 -29.43
C GLU A 503 -2.92 -25.82 -28.56
N MET A 504 -1.61 -25.62 -28.43
CA MET A 504 -1.03 -24.47 -27.72
C MET A 504 -1.33 -23.20 -28.52
N LEU A 505 -2.18 -22.32 -27.99
CA LEU A 505 -2.52 -21.05 -28.63
C LEU A 505 -1.53 -19.97 -28.18
N ARG A 506 -0.87 -19.35 -29.15
CA ARG A 506 0.04 -18.22 -28.91
C ARG A 506 -0.52 -16.92 -29.49
N PRO A 507 -0.53 -15.82 -28.72
CA PRO A 507 -0.71 -14.47 -29.25
C PRO A 507 0.21 -14.18 -30.43
N PHE A 508 -0.34 -13.78 -31.57
CA PHE A 508 0.45 -13.42 -32.76
C PHE A 508 0.10 -12.07 -33.38
N LYS A 509 -1.04 -11.46 -32.99
CA LYS A 509 -1.46 -10.16 -33.50
C LYS A 509 -2.13 -9.37 -32.40
N LEU A 510 -1.85 -8.07 -32.41
CA LEU A 510 -2.43 -7.05 -31.55
C LEU A 510 -3.04 -5.94 -32.39
N THR A 511 -4.28 -5.54 -32.06
CA THR A 511 -4.97 -4.41 -32.70
C THR A 511 -5.40 -3.39 -31.65
N SER A 512 -4.89 -2.16 -31.74
CA SER A 512 -5.32 -1.03 -30.92
C SER A 512 -6.80 -0.68 -31.13
N LEU A 513 -7.54 -0.48 -30.04
CA LEU A 513 -8.93 -0.01 -30.02
C LEU A 513 -9.07 1.43 -29.53
N TYR A 514 -8.99 1.68 -28.22
CA TYR A 514 -9.32 2.97 -27.61
C TYR A 514 -8.20 3.47 -26.70
N ASN A 515 -8.18 4.77 -26.47
CA ASN A 515 -7.36 5.42 -25.45
C ASN A 515 -8.29 6.06 -24.42
N GLY A 516 -7.81 6.22 -23.20
CA GLY A 516 -8.51 7.03 -22.20
C GLY A 516 -8.49 8.52 -22.52
N GLY A 517 -8.95 9.31 -21.57
CA GLY A 517 -8.96 10.76 -21.66
C GLY A 517 -9.68 11.40 -20.48
N THR A 518 -9.90 12.71 -20.57
CA THR A 518 -10.65 13.48 -19.57
C THR A 518 -12.07 12.94 -19.43
N PHE A 519 -12.48 12.56 -18.22
CA PHE A 519 -13.76 11.93 -17.88
C PHE A 519 -14.86 13.00 -17.73
N ASP A 520 -15.20 13.65 -18.85
CA ASP A 520 -16.13 14.79 -18.94
C ASP A 520 -17.39 14.47 -19.76
N LYS A 521 -18.30 15.44 -19.93
CA LYS A 521 -19.56 15.30 -20.70
C LYS A 521 -19.38 14.87 -22.16
N ASP A 522 -18.17 14.99 -22.69
CA ASP A 522 -17.83 14.60 -24.04
C ASP A 522 -17.04 13.27 -24.06
N TYR A 523 -16.87 12.59 -22.91
CA TYR A 523 -16.10 11.36 -22.73
C TYR A 523 -16.41 10.34 -23.81
N ASN A 524 -17.68 9.94 -23.87
CA ASN A 524 -18.19 8.89 -24.76
C ASN A 524 -18.30 9.35 -26.22
N ARG A 525 -18.43 10.66 -26.47
CA ARG A 525 -18.50 11.21 -27.84
C ARG A 525 -17.19 11.09 -28.61
N ARG A 526 -16.07 10.86 -27.91
CA ARG A 526 -14.75 10.68 -28.52
C ARG A 526 -14.54 9.28 -29.06
N PHE A 527 -15.37 8.31 -28.67
CA PHE A 527 -15.22 6.92 -29.08
C PHE A 527 -16.18 6.60 -30.21
N GLN A 528 -15.61 6.11 -31.32
CA GLN A 528 -16.37 5.67 -32.47
C GLN A 528 -16.35 4.15 -32.57
N GLU A 529 -17.37 3.59 -33.21
CA GLU A 529 -17.44 2.16 -33.49
C GLU A 529 -16.27 1.75 -34.40
N ILE A 530 -15.50 0.75 -34.00
CA ILE A 530 -14.39 0.20 -34.77
C ILE A 530 -14.86 -1.06 -35.48
N LYS A 531 -14.69 -1.08 -36.81
CA LYS A 531 -14.91 -2.26 -37.65
C LYS A 531 -13.63 -3.05 -37.80
N PHE A 532 -13.71 -4.37 -37.65
CA PHE A 532 -12.55 -5.25 -37.78
C PHE A 532 -12.94 -6.62 -38.34
N ILE A 533 -11.94 -7.28 -38.94
CA ILE A 533 -12.05 -8.65 -39.46
C ILE A 533 -11.09 -9.57 -38.69
N ILE A 534 -11.48 -10.83 -38.58
CA ILE A 534 -10.65 -11.85 -37.93
C ILE A 534 -9.78 -12.56 -38.98
N PRO A 535 -8.45 -12.59 -38.82
CA PRO A 535 -7.59 -13.40 -39.68
C PRO A 535 -7.99 -14.87 -39.60
N VAL A 536 -8.01 -15.53 -40.76
CA VAL A 536 -8.40 -16.94 -40.90
C VAL A 536 -7.61 -17.91 -40.02
N SER A 537 -6.42 -17.53 -39.58
CA SER A 537 -5.57 -18.34 -38.70
C SER A 537 -5.86 -18.16 -37.21
N ALA A 538 -6.68 -17.19 -36.81
CA ALA A 538 -7.02 -16.93 -35.42
C ALA A 538 -8.00 -18.00 -34.89
N LYS A 539 -7.74 -18.49 -33.68
CA LYS A 539 -8.57 -19.48 -32.99
C LYS A 539 -9.22 -18.95 -31.72
N LYS A 540 -8.62 -17.91 -31.14
CA LYS A 540 -9.11 -17.20 -29.96
C LYS A 540 -8.90 -15.71 -30.17
N VAL A 541 -9.83 -14.92 -29.68
CA VAL A 541 -9.82 -13.46 -29.67
C VAL A 541 -10.13 -12.97 -28.26
N GLU A 542 -9.21 -12.22 -27.67
CA GLU A 542 -9.33 -11.69 -26.31
C GLU A 542 -9.33 -10.16 -26.32
N LEU A 543 -10.21 -9.54 -25.52
CA LEU A 543 -10.08 -8.14 -25.11
C LEU A 543 -9.08 -8.04 -23.97
N TYR A 544 -8.17 -7.08 -24.07
CA TYR A 544 -7.20 -6.74 -23.05
C TYR A 544 -7.31 -5.24 -22.75
N ALA A 545 -7.58 -4.88 -21.49
CA ALA A 545 -7.73 -3.49 -21.07
C ALA A 545 -6.99 -3.22 -19.75
N VAL A 546 -6.25 -2.11 -19.69
CA VAL A 546 -5.61 -1.59 -18.47
C VAL A 546 -6.22 -0.23 -18.19
N ILE A 547 -7.14 -0.17 -17.23
CA ILE A 547 -7.97 1.02 -16.96
C ILE A 547 -7.66 1.50 -15.55
N THR A 548 -7.31 2.78 -15.42
CA THR A 548 -7.09 3.45 -14.13
C THR A 548 -7.74 4.82 -14.17
N GLY A 549 -8.63 5.12 -13.24
CA GLY A 549 -9.22 6.46 -13.05
C GLY A 549 -8.38 7.31 -12.11
N HIS A 550 -8.21 8.59 -12.41
CA HIS A 550 -7.36 9.56 -11.70
C HIS A 550 -8.10 10.88 -11.52
N GLY A 551 -7.73 11.68 -10.53
CA GLY A 551 -8.35 12.97 -10.27
C GLY A 551 -9.59 12.87 -9.39
N SER A 552 -10.11 14.03 -9.01
CA SER A 552 -11.19 14.17 -8.04
C SER A 552 -11.97 15.44 -8.37
N ASP A 553 -13.04 15.29 -9.17
CA ASP A 553 -14.00 16.37 -9.43
C ASP A 553 -14.99 16.54 -8.25
N GLU A 554 -16.08 17.29 -8.44
CA GLU A 554 -17.08 17.47 -7.36
C GLU A 554 -17.83 16.18 -6.97
N ASN A 555 -17.70 15.11 -7.74
CA ASN A 555 -18.20 13.76 -7.45
C ASN A 555 -17.08 12.82 -7.01
N GLU A 556 -15.88 13.37 -6.77
CA GLU A 556 -14.65 12.63 -6.48
C GLU A 556 -14.24 11.70 -7.64
N CYS A 557 -14.69 12.01 -8.86
CA CYS A 557 -14.61 11.10 -9.98
C CYS A 557 -13.25 11.09 -10.68
N GLY A 558 -13.03 9.91 -11.25
CA GLY A 558 -11.74 9.42 -11.69
C GLY A 558 -11.20 8.45 -10.64
N GLU A 559 -10.65 8.98 -9.55
CA GLU A 559 -9.93 8.18 -8.57
C GLU A 559 -10.83 7.46 -7.56
N PHE A 560 -11.84 8.15 -7.00
CA PHE A 560 -12.60 7.65 -5.84
C PHE A 560 -14.06 7.34 -6.14
N CYS A 561 -14.64 7.86 -7.21
CA CYS A 561 -15.99 7.48 -7.59
C CYS A 561 -16.03 6.10 -8.29
N VAL A 562 -17.16 5.40 -8.17
CA VAL A 562 -17.40 4.16 -8.91
C VAL A 562 -17.66 4.47 -10.38
N THR A 563 -16.77 4.00 -11.25
CA THR A 563 -16.94 4.07 -12.71
C THR A 563 -17.22 2.68 -13.28
N SER A 564 -18.01 2.64 -14.36
CA SER A 564 -18.27 1.43 -15.12
C SER A 564 -17.87 1.60 -16.59
N HIS A 565 -17.29 0.56 -17.15
CA HIS A 565 -16.65 0.55 -18.46
C HIS A 565 -17.28 -0.55 -19.31
N TYR A 566 -17.65 -0.25 -20.56
CA TYR A 566 -18.44 -1.15 -21.40
C TYR A 566 -17.83 -1.31 -22.80
N PHE A 567 -17.78 -2.56 -23.25
CA PHE A 567 -17.33 -2.97 -24.58
C PHE A 567 -18.46 -3.70 -25.29
N LEU A 568 -19.14 -2.98 -26.17
CA LEU A 568 -20.26 -3.49 -26.95
C LEU A 568 -19.74 -4.11 -28.26
N VAL A 569 -19.78 -5.43 -28.36
CA VAL A 569 -19.37 -6.19 -29.55
C VAL A 569 -20.60 -6.48 -30.42
N ASN A 570 -20.49 -6.18 -31.72
CA ASN A 570 -21.52 -6.42 -32.73
C ASN A 570 -22.91 -5.83 -32.37
N ASN A 571 -22.92 -4.74 -31.60
CA ASN A 571 -24.14 -4.09 -31.07
C ASN A 571 -25.09 -5.04 -30.32
N MET A 572 -24.54 -6.14 -29.77
CA MET A 572 -25.33 -7.21 -29.15
C MET A 572 -24.75 -7.66 -27.81
N TYR A 573 -23.43 -7.83 -27.73
CA TYR A 573 -22.77 -8.41 -26.56
C TYR A 573 -22.08 -7.31 -25.74
N ASN A 574 -22.58 -7.07 -24.54
CA ASN A 574 -22.01 -6.08 -23.63
C ASN A 574 -21.04 -6.76 -22.65
N ASN A 575 -19.76 -6.40 -22.73
CA ASN A 575 -18.74 -6.86 -21.78
C ASN A 575 -18.39 -5.67 -20.87
N SER A 576 -18.52 -5.83 -19.56
CA SER A 576 -18.39 -4.71 -18.61
C SER A 576 -17.39 -4.96 -17.48
N LEU A 577 -16.84 -3.86 -16.98
CA LEU A 577 -15.96 -3.79 -15.81
C LEU A 577 -16.40 -2.61 -14.95
N THR A 578 -16.68 -2.84 -13.67
CA THR A 578 -17.04 -1.80 -12.71
C THR A 578 -16.03 -1.80 -11.56
N PHE A 579 -15.57 -0.61 -11.17
CA PHE A 579 -14.67 -0.45 -10.02
C PHE A 579 -15.45 -0.24 -8.72
N GLU A 580 -16.15 -1.29 -8.28
CA GLU A 580 -17.07 -1.23 -7.15
C GLU A 580 -16.41 -0.84 -5.81
N SER A 581 -15.10 -1.09 -5.68
CA SER A 581 -14.36 -0.72 -4.46
C SER A 581 -13.98 0.76 -4.39
N ALA A 582 -14.07 1.52 -5.48
CA ALA A 582 -13.68 2.93 -5.50
C ALA A 582 -14.43 3.73 -4.41
N GLY A 583 -13.70 4.53 -3.64
CA GLY A 583 -14.24 5.36 -2.56
C GLY A 583 -14.50 4.60 -1.25
N SER A 584 -14.38 3.27 -1.23
CA SER A 584 -14.52 2.50 0.01
C SER A 584 -13.35 2.76 0.95
N ALA A 585 -13.61 2.79 2.26
CA ALA A 585 -12.61 3.15 3.28
C ALA A 585 -11.40 2.19 3.35
N LEU A 586 -11.56 0.93 2.92
CA LEU A 586 -10.54 -0.12 3.04
C LEU A 586 -10.30 -0.87 1.72
N GLY A 587 -10.77 -0.36 0.58
CA GLY A 587 -10.76 -1.09 -0.69
C GLY A 587 -9.38 -1.61 -1.10
N CYS A 588 -8.32 -0.82 -0.91
CA CYS A 588 -6.96 -1.25 -1.19
C CYS A 588 -6.30 -1.99 -0.03
N ALA A 589 -6.63 -1.64 1.22
CA ALA A 589 -6.16 -2.37 2.39
C ALA A 589 -6.57 -3.86 2.36
N LEU A 590 -7.75 -4.17 1.81
CA LEU A 590 -8.24 -5.54 1.66
C LEU A 590 -7.51 -6.33 0.56
N ARG A 591 -6.72 -5.67 -0.28
CA ARG A 591 -5.92 -6.29 -1.36
C ARG A 591 -4.46 -6.54 -0.97
N VAL A 592 -4.11 -6.35 0.31
CA VAL A 592 -2.75 -6.63 0.80
C VAL A 592 -2.33 -8.09 0.57
N GLY A 593 -3.25 -9.04 0.73
CA GLY A 593 -3.01 -10.45 0.39
C GLY A 593 -2.81 -10.73 -1.10
N GLU A 594 -3.10 -9.75 -1.97
CA GLU A 594 -2.85 -9.80 -3.42
C GLU A 594 -1.55 -9.09 -3.82
N GLY A 595 -0.84 -8.50 -2.85
CA GLY A 595 0.44 -7.82 -3.04
C GLY A 595 0.39 -6.30 -2.90
N ALA A 596 -0.75 -5.71 -2.49
CA ALA A 596 -0.79 -4.29 -2.17
C ALA A 596 0.12 -4.02 -0.98
N VAL A 597 0.99 -3.02 -1.10
CA VAL A 597 1.98 -2.73 -0.06
C VAL A 597 1.27 -2.16 1.16
N PRO A 598 1.45 -2.76 2.36
CA PRO A 598 0.77 -2.29 3.55
C PRO A 598 1.53 -1.16 4.25
N ASN A 599 0.79 -0.45 5.09
CA ASN A 599 1.30 0.52 6.06
C ASN A 599 2.12 1.65 5.41
N GLU A 600 1.68 2.11 4.25
CA GLU A 600 2.30 3.25 3.57
C GLU A 600 2.00 4.55 4.33
N HIS A 601 2.72 5.63 4.00
CA HIS A 601 2.64 6.91 4.71
C HIS A 601 1.57 7.88 4.18
N GLY A 602 0.64 7.40 3.35
CA GLY A 602 -0.41 8.19 2.71
C GLY A 602 -1.80 7.54 2.80
N THR A 603 -2.70 7.87 1.88
CA THR A 603 -4.11 7.41 1.86
C THR A 603 -4.31 5.96 1.41
N TRP A 604 -3.28 5.11 1.52
CA TRP A 604 -3.17 3.78 0.89
C TRP A 604 -4.32 2.80 1.16
N LEU A 605 -5.11 3.03 2.21
CA LEU A 605 -6.23 2.18 2.60
C LEU A 605 -7.41 2.22 1.61
N TYR A 606 -7.70 3.38 1.03
CA TYR A 606 -8.96 3.62 0.30
C TYR A 606 -9.05 2.80 -0.99
N GLY A 607 -10.25 2.45 -1.45
CA GLY A 607 -10.40 1.85 -2.77
C GLY A 607 -10.37 2.91 -3.88
N ARG A 608 -9.73 2.61 -5.02
CA ARG A 608 -9.61 3.52 -6.15
C ARG A 608 -10.14 2.91 -7.45
N GLY A 609 -10.32 3.76 -8.46
CA GLY A 609 -10.78 3.41 -9.81
C GLY A 609 -9.81 2.52 -10.59
N GLY A 610 -9.73 1.24 -10.22
CA GLY A 610 -8.99 0.21 -10.96
C GLY A 610 -7.52 0.01 -10.55
N TRP A 611 -7.08 0.63 -9.46
CA TRP A 611 -5.70 0.52 -8.97
C TRP A 611 -5.62 0.66 -7.45
N CYS A 612 -4.44 0.38 -6.90
CA CYS A 612 -4.05 0.63 -5.51
C CYS A 612 -2.60 1.09 -5.49
N ASP A 613 -2.24 1.90 -4.49
CA ASP A 613 -0.85 2.23 -4.22
C ASP A 613 -0.05 0.97 -3.93
N GLY A 614 1.22 0.99 -4.33
CA GLY A 614 2.11 -0.16 -4.13
C GLY A 614 1.60 -1.45 -4.77
N LEU A 615 0.90 -1.38 -5.91
CA LEU A 615 0.35 -2.54 -6.60
C LEU A 615 0.54 -2.48 -8.13
N GLN A 616 0.65 -3.65 -8.77
CA GLN A 616 0.49 -3.73 -10.22
C GLN A 616 -0.95 -3.43 -10.64
N VAL A 617 -1.11 -2.86 -11.84
CA VAL A 617 -2.43 -2.74 -12.45
C VAL A 617 -2.68 -3.98 -13.29
N ASP A 618 -3.50 -4.89 -12.77
CA ASP A 618 -3.85 -6.11 -13.48
C ASP A 618 -4.75 -5.81 -14.70
N PRO A 619 -4.48 -6.43 -15.86
CA PRO A 619 -5.30 -6.23 -17.04
C PRO A 619 -6.64 -6.95 -16.91
N TRP A 620 -7.72 -6.27 -17.30
CA TRP A 620 -9.01 -6.90 -17.51
C TRP A 620 -9.02 -7.65 -18.84
N ARG A 621 -9.36 -8.94 -18.80
CA ARG A 621 -9.24 -9.87 -19.93
C ARG A 621 -10.55 -10.60 -20.17
N VAL A 622 -11.06 -10.56 -21.39
CA VAL A 622 -12.30 -11.28 -21.77
C VAL A 622 -12.15 -12.00 -23.10
N ASP A 623 -12.44 -13.29 -23.13
CA ASP A 623 -12.56 -14.05 -24.37
C ASP A 623 -13.87 -13.71 -25.08
N ILE A 624 -13.75 -12.97 -26.19
CA ILE A 624 -14.89 -12.55 -27.01
C ILE A 624 -15.06 -13.43 -28.25
N THR A 625 -14.28 -14.50 -28.41
CA THR A 625 -14.40 -15.43 -29.56
C THR A 625 -15.85 -15.89 -29.82
N PRO A 626 -16.66 -16.23 -28.80
CA PRO A 626 -18.05 -16.66 -29.02
C PRO A 626 -18.99 -15.55 -29.53
N GLN A 627 -18.57 -14.29 -29.44
CA GLN A 627 -19.35 -13.09 -29.76
C GLN A 627 -19.11 -12.60 -31.20
N LEU A 628 -18.19 -13.25 -31.92
CA LEU A 628 -17.66 -12.78 -33.20
C LEU A 628 -18.10 -13.65 -34.38
N ASP A 629 -18.33 -13.00 -35.51
CA ASP A 629 -18.33 -13.65 -36.81
C ASP A 629 -16.88 -13.87 -37.25
N MET A 630 -16.39 -15.10 -37.11
CA MET A 630 -15.02 -15.49 -37.46
C MET A 630 -14.76 -15.47 -38.98
N GLY A 631 -15.80 -15.41 -39.82
CA GLY A 631 -15.69 -15.33 -41.28
C GLY A 631 -16.03 -13.96 -41.87
N GLY A 632 -16.55 -13.04 -41.06
CA GLY A 632 -17.11 -11.76 -41.50
C GLY A 632 -16.51 -10.52 -40.84
N SER A 633 -17.25 -9.42 -40.95
CA SER A 633 -16.92 -8.14 -40.32
C SER A 633 -17.60 -8.05 -38.96
N ASN A 634 -16.86 -7.55 -37.97
CA ASN A 634 -17.33 -7.33 -36.62
C ASN A 634 -17.23 -5.85 -36.26
N THR A 635 -17.98 -5.42 -35.24
CA THR A 635 -17.89 -4.09 -34.64
C THR A 635 -17.60 -4.16 -33.16
N ILE A 636 -16.96 -3.12 -32.65
CA ILE A 636 -16.83 -2.88 -31.21
C ILE A 636 -17.00 -1.40 -30.93
N LEU A 637 -17.66 -1.06 -29.82
CA LEU A 637 -17.78 0.28 -29.27
C LEU A 637 -17.41 0.27 -27.79
N TYR A 638 -16.67 1.29 -27.36
CA TYR A 638 -16.35 1.53 -25.96
C TYR A 638 -17.08 2.77 -25.42
N PHE A 639 -17.53 2.70 -24.17
CA PHE A 639 -18.00 3.84 -23.40
C PHE A 639 -17.81 3.60 -21.90
N GLY A 640 -17.62 4.69 -21.14
CA GLY A 640 -17.53 4.67 -19.68
C GLY A 640 -18.60 5.54 -19.05
N LEU A 641 -19.16 5.11 -17.93
CA LEU A 641 -20.26 5.77 -17.24
C LEU A 641 -19.90 6.09 -15.79
N TYR A 642 -20.50 7.17 -15.30
CA TYR A 642 -20.63 7.48 -13.89
C TYR A 642 -22.12 7.48 -13.53
N ASP A 643 -22.49 6.73 -12.49
CA ASP A 643 -23.89 6.56 -12.07
C ASP A 643 -24.85 6.21 -13.23
N GLY A 644 -24.38 5.32 -14.12
CA GLY A 644 -25.14 4.86 -15.28
C GLY A 644 -25.35 5.90 -16.39
N GLN A 645 -24.70 7.06 -16.31
CA GLN A 645 -24.83 8.16 -17.28
C GLN A 645 -23.46 8.60 -17.81
N ASP A 646 -23.48 9.37 -18.89
CA ASP A 646 -22.28 10.07 -19.36
C ASP A 646 -21.76 10.97 -18.22
N PRO A 647 -20.46 10.91 -17.88
CA PRO A 647 -19.91 11.73 -16.81
C PRO A 647 -20.09 13.21 -17.16
N ASN A 648 -20.56 14.05 -16.24
CA ASN A 648 -20.81 15.47 -16.54
C ASN A 648 -20.40 16.36 -15.36
N PRO A 649 -19.09 16.42 -15.05
CA PRO A 649 -18.62 17.23 -13.95
C PRO A 649 -18.73 18.73 -14.25
N VAL A 650 -19.00 19.51 -13.22
CA VAL A 650 -19.13 20.97 -13.28
C VAL A 650 -17.76 21.64 -13.17
N LYS A 651 -16.78 21.03 -12.48
CA LYS A 651 -15.40 21.54 -12.35
C LYS A 651 -14.39 20.41 -12.31
N ASP A 652 -13.16 20.71 -12.72
CA ASP A 652 -11.96 19.88 -12.56
C ASP A 652 -12.16 18.39 -12.91
N PRO A 653 -12.61 18.07 -14.15
CA PRO A 653 -12.95 16.70 -14.53
C PRO A 653 -11.80 15.73 -14.27
N GLY A 654 -12.13 14.58 -13.71
CA GLY A 654 -11.19 13.47 -13.57
C GLY A 654 -10.56 13.04 -14.90
N LEU A 655 -9.48 12.30 -14.83
CA LEU A 655 -8.81 11.67 -15.97
C LEU A 655 -9.00 10.17 -15.90
N SER A 656 -9.68 9.56 -16.87
CA SER A 656 -9.58 8.11 -17.06
C SER A 656 -8.32 7.83 -17.87
N ARG A 657 -7.24 7.38 -17.21
CA ARG A 657 -6.03 6.92 -17.90
C ARG A 657 -6.22 5.47 -18.32
N GLU A 658 -6.91 5.32 -19.43
CA GLU A 658 -7.12 4.01 -20.03
C GLU A 658 -6.04 3.76 -21.07
N VAL A 659 -5.38 2.63 -20.95
CA VAL A 659 -4.68 2.00 -22.05
C VAL A 659 -5.55 0.84 -22.48
N LEU A 660 -6.44 1.16 -23.42
CA LEU A 660 -7.46 0.25 -23.88
C LEU A 660 -6.98 -0.44 -25.16
N TRP A 661 -6.02 -1.34 -25.00
CA TRP A 661 -5.37 -1.98 -26.12
C TRP A 661 -5.30 -3.49 -25.93
N ARG A 662 -6.19 -4.24 -26.59
CA ARG A 662 -5.90 -4.93 -27.86
C ARG A 662 -6.76 -6.16 -28.05
N PHE A 663 -7.15 -6.39 -29.30
CA PHE A 663 -7.53 -7.72 -29.75
C PHE A 663 -6.28 -8.61 -29.77
N VAL A 664 -6.24 -9.65 -28.96
CA VAL A 664 -5.16 -10.65 -29.01
C VAL A 664 -5.65 -11.88 -29.73
N GLN A 665 -5.02 -12.21 -30.86
CA GLN A 665 -5.37 -13.36 -31.67
C GLN A 665 -4.40 -14.51 -31.45
N GLY A 666 -4.92 -15.70 -31.14
CA GLY A 666 -4.15 -16.92 -30.91
C GLY A 666 -4.02 -17.81 -32.15
N LYS A 667 -2.82 -18.35 -32.43
CA LYS A 667 -2.60 -19.42 -33.43
C LYS A 667 -2.16 -20.70 -32.73
N ALA A 668 -2.63 -21.85 -33.21
CA ALA A 668 -2.19 -23.17 -32.78
C ALA A 668 -0.72 -23.44 -33.17
N ARG A 669 0.11 -23.85 -32.21
CA ARG A 669 1.45 -24.38 -32.48
C ARG A 669 1.32 -25.82 -32.99
N GLN A 670 1.68 -26.07 -34.25
CA GLN A 670 1.82 -27.44 -34.74
C GLN A 670 3.08 -28.07 -34.14
N GLY A 671 2.90 -29.09 -33.29
CA GLY A 671 4.01 -29.91 -32.82
C GLY A 671 4.62 -30.72 -33.97
N LYS A 672 5.80 -30.34 -34.45
CA LYS A 672 6.67 -31.22 -35.22
C LYS A 672 8.13 -31.02 -34.82
N ALA A 673 8.57 -31.78 -33.83
CA ALA A 673 9.94 -32.26 -33.79
C ALA A 673 10.01 -33.53 -34.65
N ARG A 674 10.44 -33.40 -35.91
CA ARG A 674 11.02 -34.53 -36.65
C ARG A 674 12.30 -34.04 -37.31
N GLN A 675 13.42 -34.49 -36.75
CA GLN A 675 14.72 -34.45 -37.40
C GLN A 675 14.58 -35.02 -38.82
N GLY A 676 14.96 -34.22 -39.81
CA GLY A 676 15.06 -34.67 -41.18
C GLY A 676 16.17 -35.72 -41.31
N LYS A 677 15.78 -36.95 -41.64
CA LYS A 677 16.65 -37.84 -42.43
C LYS A 677 16.10 -37.85 -43.85
N VAL A 678 16.87 -37.25 -44.75
CA VAL A 678 16.76 -37.43 -46.19
C VAL A 678 17.16 -38.86 -46.50
N LEU A 679 16.24 -39.66 -47.06
CA LEU A 679 16.56 -40.84 -47.86
C LEU A 679 15.48 -40.97 -48.93
N ALA A 680 15.90 -40.80 -50.18
CA ALA A 680 15.12 -41.17 -51.36
C ALA A 680 15.05 -42.71 -51.48
N TRP A 681 13.98 -43.25 -52.06
CA TRP A 681 13.99 -44.12 -53.26
C TRP A 681 12.58 -44.69 -53.58
N ALA A 682 12.32 -44.69 -54.89
CA ALA A 682 11.32 -45.27 -55.80
C ALA A 682 10.25 -46.32 -55.36
N SER A 683 9.05 -46.09 -55.94
CA SER A 683 8.05 -46.99 -56.58
C SER A 683 7.81 -48.42 -56.08
N THR A 684 6.54 -48.77 -55.82
CA THR A 684 5.67 -49.69 -56.63
C THR A 684 4.43 -50.13 -55.82
N SER A 685 3.25 -50.16 -56.46
CA SER A 685 2.07 -50.99 -56.11
C SER A 685 2.19 -52.35 -56.85
N PRO A 686 1.36 -53.41 -56.67
CA PRO A 686 0.00 -53.46 -56.07
C PRO A 686 -0.42 -54.77 -55.31
N HIS A 687 -1.67 -54.73 -54.80
CA HIS A 687 -2.69 -55.81 -54.81
C HIS A 687 -2.89 -56.86 -53.66
N TRP A 688 -4.19 -56.99 -53.31
CA TRP A 688 -5.01 -58.18 -52.94
C TRP A 688 -5.35 -58.56 -51.46
N ARG A 689 -6.66 -58.39 -51.16
CA ARG A 689 -7.68 -59.38 -50.66
C ARG A 689 -7.91 -59.70 -49.14
N MET A 690 -9.20 -59.51 -48.77
CA MET A 690 -10.15 -60.38 -48.04
C MET A 690 -10.15 -60.55 -46.49
N GLN A 691 -11.37 -60.34 -45.93
CA GLN A 691 -11.97 -60.72 -44.62
C GLN A 691 -11.99 -62.27 -44.39
N PRO A 692 -12.57 -62.90 -43.30
CA PRO A 692 -13.58 -62.42 -42.32
C PRO A 692 -13.63 -63.04 -40.87
N TRP A 693 -14.72 -62.68 -40.16
CA TRP A 693 -15.44 -63.36 -39.04
C TRP A 693 -14.98 -63.11 -37.59
N ALA A 694 -15.82 -62.46 -36.75
CA ALA A 694 -16.97 -62.95 -35.94
C ALA A 694 -16.50 -63.10 -34.46
N SER A 695 -17.23 -62.81 -33.37
CA SER A 695 -18.67 -62.80 -33.10
C SER A 695 -18.91 -62.26 -31.67
N ALA A 696 -20.08 -61.63 -31.50
CA ALA A 696 -21.03 -61.66 -30.37
C ALA A 696 -20.57 -61.53 -28.90
N TRP A 697 -21.27 -60.67 -28.14
CA TRP A 697 -22.16 -60.99 -27.00
C TRP A 697 -22.42 -59.74 -26.12
N ARG A 698 -23.67 -59.25 -26.15
CA ARG A 698 -24.38 -58.53 -25.06
C ARG A 698 -25.32 -59.56 -24.39
N PRO A 699 -26.14 -59.28 -23.34
CA PRO A 699 -26.39 -58.04 -22.56
C PRO A 699 -26.49 -58.28 -21.03
N ARG A 700 -26.74 -57.22 -20.22
CA ARG A 700 -27.88 -57.10 -19.25
C ARG A 700 -27.73 -55.89 -18.29
N ARG A 701 -28.77 -55.05 -18.24
CA ARG A 701 -29.28 -54.30 -17.06
C ARG A 701 -30.56 -55.05 -16.60
N PRO A 702 -31.11 -54.93 -15.35
CA PRO A 702 -31.93 -53.76 -14.95
C PRO A 702 -32.12 -53.48 -13.43
N ARG A 703 -32.96 -52.44 -13.17
CA ARG A 703 -33.71 -52.01 -11.94
C ARG A 703 -33.05 -50.92 -11.08
N GLU A 704 -33.62 -49.73 -10.84
CA GLU A 704 -34.96 -49.19 -10.47
C GLU A 704 -35.20 -48.98 -8.95
N ARG A 705 -35.40 -47.68 -8.62
CA ARG A 705 -36.28 -47.02 -7.61
C ARG A 705 -36.17 -47.33 -6.10
N ARG A 706 -36.07 -46.25 -5.30
CA ARG A 706 -37.14 -45.77 -4.40
C ARG A 706 -36.88 -44.36 -3.83
N GLU A 707 -37.98 -43.72 -3.44
CA GLU A 707 -38.24 -42.31 -3.12
C GLU A 707 -38.10 -41.93 -1.63
N GLY A 708 -38.11 -40.61 -1.38
CA GLY A 708 -38.73 -39.92 -0.23
C GLY A 708 -37.74 -39.39 0.84
N GLN A 709 -37.88 -38.21 1.45
CA GLN A 709 -38.84 -37.09 1.34
C GLN A 709 -38.32 -35.91 2.21
N ASN A 710 -38.56 -34.66 1.76
CA ASN A 710 -38.83 -33.39 2.48
C ASN A 710 -37.99 -32.90 3.69
N HIS A 711 -37.46 -31.65 3.60
CA HIS A 711 -38.05 -30.46 4.25
C HIS A 711 -37.47 -29.12 3.71
N LEU A 712 -38.30 -28.08 3.81
CA LEU A 712 -38.29 -26.74 3.20
C LEU A 712 -37.63 -25.64 4.08
N ILE A 713 -37.55 -24.43 3.48
CA ILE A 713 -37.44 -23.05 4.05
C ILE A 713 -35.99 -22.52 4.11
N SER A 714 -35.58 -21.34 3.60
CA SER A 714 -36.24 -20.16 2.99
C SER A 714 -35.24 -19.35 2.13
N SER A 715 -35.82 -18.65 1.16
CA SER A 715 -35.32 -17.56 0.32
C SER A 715 -34.69 -16.37 1.05
N LEU A 716 -33.62 -15.80 0.47
CA LEU A 716 -33.15 -14.44 0.69
C LEU A 716 -33.34 -13.65 -0.62
N GLU A 717 -34.14 -12.59 -0.56
CA GLU A 717 -34.32 -11.60 -1.63
C GLU A 717 -33.14 -10.61 -1.64
N PRO A 718 -32.76 -10.05 -2.82
CA PRO A 718 -31.79 -8.98 -2.92
C PRO A 718 -32.44 -7.60 -2.73
N ALA A 719 -31.76 -6.75 -1.97
CA ALA A 719 -32.15 -5.37 -1.69
C ALA A 719 -32.15 -4.48 -2.95
N THR A 720 -33.18 -3.66 -3.08
CA THR A 720 -33.36 -2.63 -4.11
C THR A 720 -32.59 -1.34 -3.79
N PRO A 721 -32.17 -0.55 -4.80
CA PRO A 721 -31.40 0.68 -4.61
C PRO A 721 -32.30 1.87 -4.22
N TYR A 722 -31.76 2.73 -3.35
CA TYR A 722 -32.43 3.93 -2.82
C TYR A 722 -32.31 5.11 -3.80
N HIS A 723 -33.43 5.78 -4.04
CA HIS A 723 -33.54 7.06 -4.76
C HIS A 723 -33.17 8.23 -3.84
N LEU A 724 -32.30 9.13 -4.29
CA LEU A 724 -32.08 10.45 -3.68
C LEU A 724 -32.87 11.52 -4.46
N ALA A 725 -33.60 12.35 -3.71
CA ALA A 725 -34.37 13.48 -4.20
C ALA A 725 -33.51 14.76 -4.24
N THR A 726 -33.86 15.64 -5.17
CA THR A 726 -33.19 16.89 -5.53
C THR A 726 -33.59 18.09 -4.66
N GLU A 727 -32.66 19.07 -4.60
CA GLU A 727 -32.75 20.52 -4.35
C GLU A 727 -32.51 21.10 -2.94
N GLY A 728 -31.57 22.07 -2.89
CA GLY A 728 -31.40 23.05 -1.81
C GLY A 728 -29.99 23.67 -1.74
N SER A 729 -29.78 24.80 -2.41
CA SER A 729 -28.49 25.52 -2.50
C SER A 729 -28.04 26.21 -1.20
N SER A 730 -26.79 25.97 -0.78
CA SER A 730 -25.94 26.96 -0.11
C SER A 730 -24.48 26.63 -0.40
N GLY A 731 -23.73 27.63 -0.88
CA GLY A 731 -22.35 27.46 -1.30
C GLY A 731 -21.42 27.31 -0.11
N ASP A 732 -20.97 26.08 0.12
CA ASP A 732 -19.79 25.78 0.92
C ASP A 732 -18.73 25.19 -0.02
N THR A 733 -17.49 25.67 0.12
CA THR A 733 -16.33 25.13 -0.59
C THR A 733 -16.16 23.66 -0.26
N VAL A 734 -16.44 22.79 -1.24
CA VAL A 734 -16.15 21.35 -1.16
C VAL A 734 -14.64 21.16 -1.12
N THR A 735 -14.08 20.92 0.07
CA THR A 735 -12.73 20.37 0.25
C THR A 735 -12.70 18.98 -0.36
N THR A 736 -11.81 18.74 -1.32
CA THR A 736 -11.73 17.47 -2.05
C THR A 736 -10.97 16.41 -1.23
N LEU A 737 -11.12 15.11 -1.54
CA LEU A 737 -10.26 14.07 -0.97
C LEU A 737 -8.77 14.35 -1.22
N GLN A 738 -8.43 15.10 -2.26
CA GLN A 738 -7.07 15.53 -2.58
C GLN A 738 -6.48 16.48 -1.52
N ASP A 739 -7.32 17.33 -0.90
CA ASP A 739 -6.93 18.10 0.28
C ASP A 739 -6.68 17.18 1.49
N LYS A 740 -7.38 16.04 1.61
CA LYS A 740 -7.09 15.04 2.65
C LYS A 740 -5.70 14.40 2.45
N VAL A 741 -5.29 14.14 1.20
CA VAL A 741 -3.95 13.58 0.89
C VAL A 741 -2.83 14.57 1.20
N GLN A 742 -2.98 15.86 0.82
CA GLN A 742 -2.00 16.89 1.20
C GLN A 742 -1.92 17.06 2.72
N ASN A 743 -3.05 16.99 3.40
CA ASN A 743 -3.07 17.11 4.86
C ASN A 743 -2.31 15.96 5.51
N ILE A 744 -2.56 14.67 5.17
CA ILE A 744 -1.87 13.50 5.76
C ILE A 744 -0.34 13.61 5.68
N ILE A 745 0.18 14.12 4.57
CA ILE A 745 1.62 14.29 4.34
C ILE A 745 2.17 15.58 4.99
N SER A 746 1.29 16.54 5.30
CA SER A 746 1.62 17.76 6.08
C SER A 746 1.38 17.64 7.59
N TRP A 747 0.78 16.54 8.07
CA TRP A 747 0.59 16.20 9.48
C TRP A 747 1.91 15.81 10.17
#